data_AF-A0A8H7V7U3-F1
#
_entry.id   AF-A0A8H7V7U3-F1
#
_cell.length_a   1.000
_cell.length_b   1.000
_cell.length_c   1.000
_cell.angle_alpha   90.00
_cell.angle_beta   90.00
_cell.angle_gamma   90.00
#
_symmetry.space_group_name_H-M   'P 1'
#
loop_
_entity.id
_entity.type
_entity.pdbx_description
1 polymer ?
#
loop_
_entity_poly.entity_id
_entity_poly.type
_entity_poly.pdbx_seq_one_letter_code
_entity_poly.pdbx_strand_id
1 'polypeptide(L)'
;MSLFDDFLESTQQETRITQDDQKILTPLPKINKVTRETGFVAAHANKGGDPLFSLQYVQFQLPASLVSMTVKNNILAAVLDNFRILRIDLDNPLEVDVVEISRKASSSKVTQLFLDPTGRHIIVTTDTGDNFYLYQKWRRTKELAKLKGVMITSIAWNKRADMNSTTTREILIGTSEGLAYETWLEPNDEFFRREEKYVIQVFSLHEPDMAITGLSFERFPSDRRKYLVMLSTPTRLYHFVGSVRYTNPTETNTGERALFEPLFAEYQQHPQFQELPSQLKYSKMLFYNRFPELQLKGVPQMFVWLTGAGIYQGDLDFVKGDQRIIDNAQLLPFPPTSYDEDSGNLVTDIPISIVITEFHYILLYQDYVRAVCRLNDKIVFEEIIPLNKNELVRGISVDELKRTYWIYTSDAIYELVIKDEERDVWKLYLQKKQYTVALQYCKDPSQKTQVYTAQAKEDFDQRRYMQSAKFFAKSTVPFEEVALKFTQKKERDALRFFLISRLERLGPKDKTQKTLISTWLVELYLFKMNQLEDLATSVNFTSTSGTTVKSAKYYHDEQTSIKDEFRTFLETYGENLHVPTTYKLISSHGRHSEILYYAFYIGDYEKVIDNWIFEKNWDKAIQVLDKQVKNDLFYKFSSPLMENVPEKTVDMWIHHPNLNPRHLIPALLRYNHANRIDRIAENQAIRYLSYVVSVLGNTDSVIHNFLLTLYATQPTNDETALLTFLKNEGREMHYKLDYALRICNHHGRTQSCVHIYSEMGLYEEAVDLALGHRDLDLARVNADKPEDDDVLRKRLWVNIAKYVIKDNKDIKSAMQFLKKCDLLKMEDILPFFPDFVLIDDFKDEICSALEEYNISIEELKMEMDNATSSADHIRLDIRKLKKRFAVVKEEQMCYLCEYPLLTRQFYVFSCNHQYHADCLINRSMKYLPTRQIRKLADIQEQLSREYKLARTMQAEDEKAINARIEGLRYDLDDIVAHQCLMCGDAMINTIHLPFVGEDEAEVAASWAIN
;
A
#
# COMPACT_ATOMS: atom_id res chain seq x y z
N MET A 1 -51.48 -28.30 2.66
CA MET A 1 -52.27 -27.45 1.75
C MET A 1 -52.60 -26.19 2.52
N SER A 2 -52.52 -24.96 2.02
CA SER A 2 -51.99 -24.38 0.79
C SER A 2 -52.37 -22.90 0.96
N LEU A 3 -51.40 -22.00 1.15
CA LEU A 3 -51.62 -20.56 1.14
C LEU A 3 -50.38 -19.95 0.47
N PHE A 4 -50.44 -19.88 -0.86
CA PHE A 4 -49.38 -19.36 -1.73
C PHE A 4 -49.88 -18.13 -2.52
N ASP A 5 -51.03 -17.57 -2.12
CA ASP A 5 -51.84 -16.64 -2.92
C ASP A 5 -51.96 -15.21 -2.32
N ASP A 6 -51.49 -14.97 -1.09
CA ASP A 6 -51.74 -13.71 -0.34
C ASP A 6 -50.66 -12.61 -0.49
N PHE A 7 -49.83 -12.62 -1.54
CA PHE A 7 -48.81 -11.56 -1.72
C PHE A 7 -48.59 -11.08 -3.17
N LEU A 8 -49.51 -11.38 -4.09
CA LEU A 8 -49.45 -10.95 -5.49
C LEU A 8 -50.73 -10.27 -5.99
N GLU A 9 -51.30 -9.34 -5.23
CA GLU A 9 -52.18 -8.30 -5.79
C GLU A 9 -52.29 -7.04 -4.90
N SER A 10 -51.45 -6.04 -5.17
CA SER A 10 -51.72 -4.63 -4.84
C SER A 10 -51.19 -3.74 -5.96
N THR A 11 -51.80 -3.92 -7.13
CA THR A 11 -51.54 -3.17 -8.36
C THR A 11 -52.23 -1.80 -8.36
N GLN A 12 -51.50 -0.79 -8.84
CA GLN A 12 -51.99 0.42 -9.54
C GLN A 12 -52.79 1.49 -8.75
N GLN A 13 -52.25 2.72 -8.73
CA GLN A 13 -52.78 3.89 -9.48
C GLN A 13 -51.75 5.06 -9.37
N GLU A 14 -51.20 5.57 -10.48
CA GLU A 14 -51.69 6.70 -11.30
C GLU A 14 -51.64 8.06 -10.55
N THR A 15 -50.79 9.04 -10.86
CA THR A 15 -50.87 10.03 -11.99
C THR A 15 -49.89 11.21 -11.72
N ARG A 16 -49.60 12.23 -12.57
CA ARG A 16 -49.45 12.44 -14.05
C ARG A 16 -48.90 13.87 -14.28
N ILE A 17 -48.03 14.08 -15.30
CA ILE A 17 -47.87 15.35 -16.11
C ILE A 17 -47.22 16.56 -15.36
N THR A 18 -46.21 17.28 -15.88
CA THR A 18 -46.23 18.20 -17.05
C THR A 18 -44.93 18.24 -17.89
N GLN A 19 -45.09 18.58 -19.17
CA GLN A 19 -44.05 19.07 -20.09
C GLN A 19 -44.14 20.60 -20.22
N ASP A 20 -43.07 21.23 -20.71
CA ASP A 20 -43.04 22.37 -21.67
C ASP A 20 -41.55 22.47 -22.11
N ASP A 21 -41.11 22.26 -23.35
CA ASP A 21 -41.53 22.69 -24.71
C ASP A 21 -41.11 24.13 -25.06
N GLN A 22 -39.94 24.27 -25.72
CA GLN A 22 -39.64 25.37 -26.65
C GLN A 22 -38.96 24.80 -27.91
N LYS A 23 -39.60 25.04 -29.06
CA LYS A 23 -39.14 24.71 -30.42
C LYS A 23 -38.63 25.96 -31.14
N ILE A 24 -38.31 25.80 -32.44
CA ILE A 24 -38.14 26.84 -33.48
C ILE A 24 -36.67 27.36 -33.51
N LEU A 25 -35.90 27.37 -34.62
CA LEU A 25 -36.19 27.23 -36.07
C LEU A 25 -35.02 26.54 -36.81
N THR A 26 -35.27 25.89 -37.95
CA THR A 26 -34.24 25.45 -38.93
C THR A 26 -33.84 26.56 -39.89
N PRO A 27 -32.74 26.40 -40.66
CA PRO A 27 -32.97 26.16 -42.09
C PRO A 27 -32.05 25.11 -42.75
N LEU A 28 -32.58 24.48 -43.81
CA LEU A 28 -31.89 23.60 -44.78
C LEU A 28 -31.29 24.45 -45.95
N PRO A 29 -30.74 23.86 -47.03
CA PRO A 29 -29.49 23.11 -47.11
C PRO A 29 -28.56 23.66 -48.23
N LYS A 30 -27.38 23.06 -48.45
CA LYS A 30 -26.69 23.13 -49.75
C LYS A 30 -26.30 21.75 -50.28
N ILE A 31 -26.28 21.64 -51.60
CA ILE A 31 -26.44 20.41 -52.39
C ILE A 31 -25.14 20.12 -53.17
N ASN A 32 -24.97 18.84 -53.57
CA ASN A 32 -23.94 18.25 -54.46
C ASN A 32 -22.65 17.75 -53.76
N LYS A 33 -22.05 16.62 -54.15
CA LYS A 33 -22.33 15.76 -55.32
C LYS A 33 -21.98 14.28 -55.05
N VAL A 34 -22.64 13.38 -55.78
CA VAL A 34 -22.44 11.92 -55.75
C VAL A 34 -21.20 11.50 -56.54
N THR A 35 -20.41 10.59 -55.99
CA THR A 35 -19.61 9.61 -56.76
C THR A 35 -19.89 8.21 -56.22
N ARG A 36 -20.02 7.24 -57.13
CA ARG A 36 -20.53 5.88 -56.83
C ARG A 36 -19.38 4.96 -56.44
N GLU A 37 -19.52 4.26 -55.32
CA GLU A 37 -18.78 3.03 -55.07
C GLU A 37 -19.48 1.87 -55.77
N THR A 38 -18.81 1.22 -56.70
CA THR A 38 -19.27 -0.04 -57.31
C THR A 38 -18.74 -1.20 -56.46
N GLY A 39 -19.61 -1.76 -55.63
CA GLY A 39 -19.23 -2.86 -54.75
C GLY A 39 -18.94 -4.16 -55.48
N PHE A 40 -17.81 -4.78 -55.15
CA PHE A 40 -17.62 -6.22 -55.19
C PHE A 40 -17.04 -6.62 -53.82
N VAL A 41 -17.89 -7.17 -52.95
CA VAL A 41 -17.48 -7.61 -51.60
C VAL A 41 -17.27 -9.11 -51.64
N ALA A 42 -16.01 -9.55 -51.64
CA ALA A 42 -15.67 -10.94 -51.35
C ALA A 42 -16.00 -11.22 -49.86
N ALA A 43 -16.95 -12.12 -49.62
CA ALA A 43 -17.55 -12.28 -48.30
C ALA A 43 -16.69 -13.14 -47.36
N HIS A 44 -15.79 -12.52 -46.60
CA HIS A 44 -15.22 -13.12 -45.38
C HIS A 44 -15.50 -12.25 -44.16
N ALA A 45 -16.38 -12.76 -43.30
CA ALA A 45 -16.92 -12.03 -42.15
C ALA A 45 -15.94 -12.01 -40.96
N ASN A 46 -15.04 -11.02 -40.93
CA ASN A 46 -14.31 -10.67 -39.70
C ASN A 46 -15.11 -9.67 -38.86
N LYS A 47 -15.35 -10.05 -37.60
CA LYS A 47 -16.07 -9.21 -36.62
C LYS A 47 -15.18 -8.06 -36.16
N GLY A 48 -15.54 -6.83 -36.55
CA GLY A 48 -15.22 -5.59 -35.83
C GLY A 48 -13.75 -5.41 -35.42
N GLY A 49 -12.88 -5.13 -36.40
CA GLY A 49 -11.52 -4.67 -36.16
C GLY A 49 -10.84 -4.29 -37.48
N ASP A 50 -9.87 -3.37 -37.42
CA ASP A 50 -9.06 -3.00 -38.58
C ASP A 50 -8.41 -4.25 -39.22
N PRO A 51 -8.35 -4.32 -40.56
CA PRO A 51 -7.70 -5.43 -41.26
C PRO A 51 -6.20 -5.48 -40.92
N LEU A 52 -5.67 -6.70 -40.86
CA LEU A 52 -4.26 -6.99 -40.52
C LEU A 52 -3.28 -6.39 -41.54
N PHE A 53 -3.70 -6.38 -42.80
CA PHE A 53 -2.98 -5.82 -43.94
C PHE A 53 -3.92 -4.85 -44.67
N SER A 54 -3.39 -3.73 -45.17
CA SER A 54 -4.12 -2.83 -46.08
C SER A 54 -3.15 -2.22 -47.09
N LEU A 55 -3.45 -2.32 -48.39
CA LEU A 55 -2.71 -1.61 -49.43
C LEU A 55 -3.19 -0.15 -49.51
N GLN A 56 -2.28 0.81 -49.38
CA GLN A 56 -2.59 2.25 -49.41
C GLN A 56 -1.86 2.92 -50.57
N TYR A 57 -2.59 3.68 -51.38
CA TYR A 57 -2.01 4.44 -52.49
C TYR A 57 -1.30 5.71 -51.98
N VAL A 58 -0.03 5.88 -52.31
CA VAL A 58 0.75 7.06 -51.94
C VAL A 58 0.44 8.19 -52.92
N GLN A 59 -0.10 9.30 -52.42
CA GLN A 59 -0.47 10.46 -53.24
C GLN A 59 0.76 11.29 -53.64
N PHE A 60 1.59 10.74 -54.53
CA PHE A 60 2.78 11.38 -55.08
C PHE A 60 2.81 11.29 -56.60
N GLN A 61 2.78 12.44 -57.29
CA GLN A 61 2.82 12.47 -58.75
C GLN A 61 4.26 12.36 -59.27
N LEU A 62 4.62 11.18 -59.79
CA LEU A 62 5.93 10.93 -60.37
C LEU A 62 6.13 11.73 -61.68
N PRO A 63 7.28 12.41 -61.88
CA PRO A 63 7.52 13.24 -63.06
C PRO A 63 8.01 12.46 -64.31
N ALA A 64 8.26 11.16 -64.17
CA ALA A 64 8.53 10.20 -65.24
C ALA A 64 8.34 8.77 -64.69
N SER A 65 8.41 7.77 -65.57
CA SER A 65 8.28 6.36 -65.17
C SER A 65 9.43 5.91 -64.25
N LEU A 66 9.05 5.14 -63.23
CA LEU A 66 9.90 4.58 -62.20
C LEU A 66 10.57 3.29 -62.68
N VAL A 67 11.89 3.23 -62.54
CA VAL A 67 12.72 2.07 -62.92
C VAL A 67 13.00 1.21 -61.70
N SER A 68 13.50 1.82 -60.63
CA SER A 68 13.90 1.14 -59.39
C SER A 68 13.68 2.07 -58.20
N MET A 69 13.22 1.49 -57.08
CA MET A 69 13.00 2.21 -55.83
C MET A 69 13.49 1.38 -54.64
N THR A 70 14.14 2.04 -53.70
CA THR A 70 14.50 1.48 -52.40
C THR A 70 14.13 2.41 -51.25
N VAL A 71 13.74 1.84 -50.12
CA VAL A 71 13.51 2.59 -48.87
C VAL A 71 14.38 1.99 -47.78
N LYS A 72 15.18 2.83 -47.09
CA LYS A 72 16.00 2.46 -45.92
C LYS A 72 16.09 3.66 -44.97
N ASN A 73 15.93 3.41 -43.67
CA ASN A 73 16.07 4.43 -42.63
C ASN A 73 15.17 5.67 -42.86
N ASN A 74 13.89 5.44 -43.17
CA ASN A 74 12.90 6.44 -43.62
C ASN A 74 13.28 7.28 -44.86
N ILE A 75 14.38 6.96 -45.58
CA ILE A 75 14.73 7.62 -46.84
C ILE A 75 14.28 6.76 -48.01
N LEU A 76 13.39 7.30 -48.84
CA LEU A 76 12.97 6.73 -50.12
C LEU A 76 13.87 7.28 -51.23
N ALA A 77 14.59 6.38 -51.90
CA ALA A 77 15.42 6.68 -53.06
C ALA A 77 14.87 5.96 -54.30
N ALA A 78 14.51 6.74 -55.31
CA ALA A 78 13.90 6.27 -56.56
C ALA A 78 14.68 6.77 -57.79
N VAL A 79 14.83 5.95 -58.83
CA VAL A 79 15.38 6.39 -60.12
C VAL A 79 14.35 6.27 -61.22
N LEU A 80 14.26 7.34 -61.99
CA LEU A 80 13.34 7.48 -63.11
C LEU A 80 14.06 7.26 -64.45
N ASP A 81 13.32 6.86 -65.48
CA ASP A 81 13.83 6.61 -66.84
C ASP A 81 14.46 7.88 -67.48
N ASN A 82 14.11 9.07 -66.97
CA ASN A 82 14.72 10.34 -67.37
C ASN A 82 16.10 10.62 -66.74
N PHE A 83 16.72 9.66 -66.05
CA PHE A 83 18.02 9.79 -65.33
C PHE A 83 18.01 10.78 -64.16
N ARG A 84 16.88 10.92 -63.48
CA ARG A 84 16.78 11.65 -62.22
C ARG A 84 16.64 10.69 -61.05
N ILE A 85 17.42 10.95 -60.00
CA ILE A 85 17.30 10.31 -58.70
C ILE A 85 16.40 11.23 -57.85
N LEU A 86 15.28 10.69 -57.37
CA LEU A 86 14.47 11.32 -56.33
C LEU A 86 14.94 10.77 -54.99
N ARG A 87 15.23 11.65 -54.03
CA ARG A 87 15.43 11.32 -52.62
C ARG A 87 14.38 12.05 -51.80
N ILE A 88 13.54 11.29 -51.10
CA ILE A 88 12.47 11.81 -50.25
C ILE A 88 12.75 11.32 -48.83
N ASP A 89 12.83 12.24 -47.88
CA ASP A 89 12.79 11.91 -46.46
C ASP A 89 11.32 11.71 -46.07
N LEU A 90 10.94 10.51 -45.63
CA LEU A 90 9.56 10.20 -45.27
C LEU A 90 9.14 10.88 -43.96
N ASP A 91 10.09 11.37 -43.14
CA ASP A 91 9.78 12.23 -42.00
C ASP A 91 9.41 13.67 -42.46
N ASN A 92 9.86 14.08 -43.67
CA ASN A 92 9.60 15.40 -44.27
C ASN A 92 9.19 15.28 -45.77
N PRO A 93 8.04 14.66 -46.10
CA PRO A 93 7.70 14.22 -47.47
C PRO A 93 7.48 15.36 -48.48
N LEU A 94 7.44 16.62 -48.04
CA LEU A 94 7.36 17.80 -48.90
C LEU A 94 8.72 18.22 -49.48
N GLU A 95 9.84 17.81 -48.86
CA GLU A 95 11.19 18.13 -49.31
C GLU A 95 11.75 17.01 -50.21
N VAL A 96 11.48 17.14 -51.52
CA VAL A 96 11.95 16.19 -52.54
C VAL A 96 13.27 16.68 -53.13
N ASP A 97 14.37 16.02 -52.78
CA ASP A 97 15.69 16.26 -53.39
C ASP A 97 15.77 15.55 -54.75
N VAL A 98 15.85 16.33 -55.83
CA VAL A 98 15.99 15.83 -57.21
C VAL A 98 17.43 16.01 -57.67
N VAL A 99 18.13 14.91 -57.94
CA VAL A 99 19.53 14.91 -58.42
C VAL A 99 19.60 14.33 -59.83
N GLU A 100 20.23 15.07 -60.75
CA GLU A 100 20.45 14.61 -62.12
C GLU A 100 21.76 13.83 -62.26
N ILE A 101 21.72 12.70 -62.98
CA ILE A 101 22.91 11.88 -63.25
C ILE A 101 23.73 12.54 -64.38
N SER A 102 25.00 12.82 -64.12
CA SER A 102 25.89 13.51 -65.06
C SER A 102 26.28 12.64 -66.26
N ARG A 103 25.79 12.98 -67.46
CA ARG A 103 25.97 12.18 -68.69
C ARG A 103 27.25 12.47 -69.49
N LYS A 104 27.73 11.43 -70.18
CA LYS A 104 28.24 11.52 -71.58
C LYS A 104 27.16 10.94 -72.51
N ALA A 105 27.18 11.30 -73.79
CA ALA A 105 26.02 11.21 -74.70
C ALA A 105 25.70 9.79 -75.27
N SER A 106 25.84 8.72 -74.48
CA SER A 106 25.47 7.35 -74.86
C SER A 106 24.04 6.99 -74.47
N SER A 107 23.43 6.07 -75.22
CA SER A 107 22.03 5.63 -75.12
C SER A 107 21.79 4.56 -74.04
N SER A 108 22.48 4.65 -72.91
CA SER A 108 22.30 3.70 -71.81
C SER A 108 20.92 3.85 -71.15
N LYS A 109 20.53 2.85 -70.36
CA LYS A 109 19.39 2.88 -69.45
C LYS A 109 19.85 2.56 -68.04
N VAL A 110 19.24 3.21 -67.05
CA VAL A 110 19.43 2.80 -65.65
C VAL A 110 18.79 1.43 -65.44
N THR A 111 19.46 0.54 -64.70
CA THR A 111 18.95 -0.80 -64.38
C THR A 111 18.53 -0.91 -62.92
N GLN A 112 19.39 -0.51 -61.98
CA GLN A 112 19.17 -0.69 -60.55
C GLN A 112 19.72 0.49 -59.73
N LEU A 113 19.11 0.71 -58.56
CA LEU A 113 19.61 1.58 -57.50
C LEU A 113 19.82 0.77 -56.22
N PHE A 114 20.93 1.05 -55.54
CA PHE A 114 21.29 0.49 -54.25
C PHE A 114 21.43 1.62 -53.23
N LEU A 115 20.70 1.52 -52.12
CA LEU A 115 20.74 2.44 -50.98
C LEU A 115 21.36 1.71 -49.78
N ASP A 116 22.36 2.33 -49.16
CA ASP A 116 22.97 1.87 -47.92
C ASP A 116 21.97 1.90 -46.74
N PRO A 117 22.04 0.97 -45.76
CA PRO A 117 21.13 0.95 -44.61
C PRO A 117 21.11 2.22 -43.74
N THR A 118 22.10 3.11 -43.83
CA THR A 118 22.05 4.43 -43.16
C THR A 118 21.24 5.48 -43.94
N GLY A 119 20.93 5.21 -45.21
CA GLY A 119 20.26 6.13 -46.13
C GLY A 119 21.18 7.19 -46.77
N ARG A 120 22.50 7.14 -46.52
CA ARG A 120 23.45 8.20 -46.93
C ARG A 120 24.17 7.99 -48.26
N HIS A 121 24.30 6.75 -48.69
CA HIS A 121 25.09 6.34 -49.84
C HIS A 121 24.18 5.68 -50.86
N ILE A 122 24.18 6.19 -52.08
CA ILE A 122 23.41 5.69 -53.21
C ILE A 122 24.38 5.31 -54.31
N ILE A 123 24.22 4.11 -54.87
CA ILE A 123 24.90 3.65 -56.08
C ILE A 123 23.83 3.36 -57.14
N VAL A 124 24.02 3.85 -58.36
CA VAL A 124 23.13 3.63 -59.50
C VAL A 124 23.95 3.02 -60.64
N THR A 125 23.43 1.96 -61.25
CA THR A 125 24.08 1.21 -62.32
C THR A 125 23.28 1.33 -63.62
N THR A 126 23.98 1.45 -64.74
CA THR A 126 23.40 1.42 -66.09
C THR A 126 23.59 0.07 -66.77
N ASP A 127 22.85 -0.19 -67.85
CA ASP A 127 23.00 -1.34 -68.76
C ASP A 127 24.37 -1.43 -69.46
N THR A 128 25.11 -0.32 -69.56
CA THR A 128 26.48 -0.25 -70.06
C THR A 128 27.56 -0.52 -69.00
N GLY A 129 27.18 -0.79 -67.75
CA GLY A 129 28.12 -0.97 -66.64
C GLY A 129 28.79 0.32 -66.18
N ASP A 130 28.20 1.49 -66.47
CA ASP A 130 28.62 2.75 -65.88
C ASP A 130 27.96 2.89 -64.50
N ASN A 131 28.78 3.08 -63.47
CA ASN A 131 28.36 3.11 -62.08
C ASN A 131 28.49 4.52 -61.50
N PHE A 132 27.39 5.04 -60.95
CA PHE A 132 27.30 6.39 -60.39
C PHE A 132 27.11 6.34 -58.89
N TYR A 133 27.89 7.15 -58.17
CA TYR A 133 27.83 7.28 -56.71
C TYR A 133 27.31 8.64 -56.30
N LEU A 134 26.43 8.65 -55.29
CA LEU A 134 25.84 9.85 -54.71
C LEU A 134 25.90 9.74 -53.17
N TYR A 135 26.50 10.75 -52.54
CA TYR A 135 26.54 10.92 -51.09
C TYR A 135 25.50 11.95 -50.63
N GLN A 136 24.94 11.79 -49.43
CA GLN A 136 23.85 12.62 -48.86
C GLN A 136 24.00 14.14 -49.07
N LYS A 137 25.21 14.69 -48.96
CA LYS A 137 25.47 16.14 -49.07
C LYS A 137 25.66 16.63 -50.52
N TRP A 138 25.78 15.74 -51.50
CA TRP A 138 26.10 16.11 -52.88
C TRP A 138 24.83 16.34 -53.71
N ARG A 139 24.88 17.36 -54.59
CA ARG A 139 23.81 17.69 -55.55
C ARG A 139 24.10 17.20 -56.98
N ARG A 140 25.15 16.40 -57.16
CA ARG A 140 25.57 15.77 -58.42
C ARG A 140 26.16 14.40 -58.14
N THR A 141 25.90 13.45 -59.02
CA THR A 141 26.55 12.14 -59.02
C THR A 141 28.02 12.22 -59.45
N LYS A 142 28.84 11.27 -59.02
CA LYS A 142 30.20 11.03 -59.55
C LYS A 142 30.29 9.64 -60.19
N GLU A 143 31.13 9.48 -61.20
CA GLU A 143 31.35 8.21 -61.92
C GLU A 143 32.44 7.38 -61.22
N LEU A 144 32.15 6.12 -60.87
CA LEU A 144 33.07 5.19 -60.22
C LEU A 144 34.03 4.58 -61.26
N ALA A 145 35.23 5.16 -61.37
CA ALA A 145 36.15 4.93 -62.47
C ALA A 145 36.87 3.57 -62.46
N LYS A 146 37.09 2.94 -61.30
CA LYS A 146 37.64 1.58 -61.19
C LYS A 146 36.57 0.51 -61.47
N LEU A 147 35.29 0.84 -61.29
CA LEU A 147 34.14 -0.05 -61.55
C LEU A 147 33.47 0.18 -62.92
N LYS A 148 34.17 0.79 -63.88
CA LYS A 148 33.61 1.07 -65.21
C LYS A 148 33.51 -0.21 -66.06
N GLY A 149 32.34 -0.43 -66.67
CA GLY A 149 32.02 -1.63 -67.45
C GLY A 149 31.57 -2.80 -66.58
N VAL A 150 31.49 -2.63 -65.26
CA VAL A 150 31.09 -3.68 -64.32
C VAL A 150 29.59 -3.58 -64.03
N MET A 151 28.81 -4.54 -64.51
CA MET A 151 27.37 -4.63 -64.25
C MET A 151 27.10 -5.12 -62.82
N ILE A 152 26.85 -4.18 -61.91
CA ILE A 152 26.47 -4.50 -60.52
C ILE A 152 25.03 -5.03 -60.47
N THR A 153 24.83 -6.15 -59.78
CA THR A 153 23.53 -6.82 -59.60
C THR A 153 23.13 -6.99 -58.14
N SER A 154 24.08 -6.90 -57.21
CA SER A 154 23.82 -6.91 -55.77
C SER A 154 24.94 -6.23 -54.98
N ILE A 155 24.62 -5.63 -53.83
CA ILE A 155 25.60 -5.02 -52.92
C ILE A 155 25.30 -5.46 -51.49
N ALA A 156 26.31 -6.01 -50.81
CA ALA A 156 26.29 -6.24 -49.38
C ALA A 156 26.92 -5.04 -48.64
N TRP A 157 26.08 -4.25 -48.01
CA TRP A 157 26.48 -3.09 -47.21
C TRP A 157 26.98 -3.50 -45.82
N ASN A 158 28.00 -2.81 -45.31
CA ASN A 158 28.49 -3.03 -43.95
C ASN A 158 27.53 -2.40 -42.94
N LYS A 159 26.63 -3.22 -42.39
CA LYS A 159 25.63 -2.78 -41.41
C LYS A 159 26.24 -1.99 -40.24
N ARG A 160 27.51 -2.20 -39.87
CA ARG A 160 28.16 -1.44 -38.78
C ARG A 160 28.77 -0.10 -39.18
N ALA A 161 28.59 0.40 -40.41
CA ALA A 161 28.90 1.79 -40.72
C ALA A 161 28.16 2.70 -39.73
N ASP A 162 28.89 3.31 -38.78
CA ASP A 162 28.27 4.06 -37.69
C ASP A 162 27.50 5.26 -38.26
N MET A 163 26.37 5.61 -37.65
CA MET A 163 25.58 6.80 -38.01
C MET A 163 26.36 8.13 -37.91
N ASN A 164 27.59 8.12 -37.39
CA ASN A 164 28.50 9.27 -37.35
C ASN A 164 29.64 9.20 -38.38
N SER A 165 29.82 8.07 -39.07
CA SER A 165 30.80 7.90 -40.15
C SER A 165 30.29 8.54 -41.45
N THR A 166 31.24 9.06 -42.24
CA THR A 166 31.02 9.46 -43.64
C THR A 166 31.36 8.35 -44.63
N THR A 167 31.98 7.26 -44.20
CA THR A 167 32.44 6.15 -45.07
C THR A 167 31.54 4.93 -44.99
N THR A 168 31.43 4.20 -46.09
CA THR A 168 30.67 2.93 -46.19
C THR A 168 31.32 1.77 -45.43
N ARG A 169 32.61 1.93 -45.06
CA ARG A 169 33.54 0.83 -44.75
C ARG A 169 33.62 -0.18 -45.91
N GLU A 170 34.13 -1.38 -45.63
CA GLU A 170 34.28 -2.47 -46.60
C GLU A 170 32.91 -3.01 -47.03
N ILE A 171 32.59 -2.89 -48.31
CA ILE A 171 31.36 -3.43 -48.93
C ILE A 171 31.72 -4.49 -49.98
N LEU A 172 30.84 -5.47 -50.18
CA LEU A 172 30.98 -6.47 -51.24
C LEU A 172 29.98 -6.18 -52.36
N ILE A 173 30.44 -6.25 -53.60
CA ILE A 173 29.69 -5.95 -54.83
C ILE A 173 29.63 -7.22 -55.67
N GLY A 174 28.43 -7.72 -55.95
CA GLY A 174 28.16 -8.84 -56.85
C GLY A 174 27.78 -8.36 -58.25
N THR A 175 28.18 -9.12 -59.26
CA THR A 175 28.07 -8.73 -60.68
C THR A 175 27.29 -9.75 -61.52
N SER A 176 26.86 -9.32 -62.72
CA SER A 176 26.22 -10.22 -63.69
C SER A 176 27.14 -11.31 -64.24
N GLU A 177 28.46 -11.11 -64.19
CA GLU A 177 29.48 -12.06 -64.67
C GLU A 177 29.86 -13.12 -63.61
N GLY A 178 29.22 -13.12 -62.43
CA GLY A 178 29.54 -14.07 -61.36
C GLY A 178 30.79 -13.69 -60.53
N LEU A 179 31.30 -12.47 -60.69
CA LEU A 179 32.44 -11.93 -59.94
C LEU A 179 31.97 -11.15 -58.70
N ALA A 180 32.70 -11.29 -57.59
CA ALA A 180 32.50 -10.48 -56.39
C ALA A 180 33.74 -9.61 -56.10
N TYR A 181 33.50 -8.31 -55.91
CA TYR A 181 34.52 -7.30 -55.60
C TYR A 181 34.35 -6.77 -54.17
N GLU A 182 35.46 -6.53 -53.47
CA GLU A 182 35.49 -5.74 -52.24
C GLU A 182 35.92 -4.31 -52.56
N THR A 183 35.20 -3.34 -52.00
CA THR A 183 35.51 -1.92 -52.16
C THR A 183 35.30 -1.17 -50.84
N TRP A 184 35.92 0.00 -50.72
CA TRP A 184 35.68 0.96 -49.65
C TRP A 184 35.44 2.32 -50.29
N LEU A 185 34.26 2.92 -50.04
CA LEU A 185 33.90 4.24 -50.55
C LEU A 185 34.01 5.31 -49.46
N GLU A 186 34.73 6.38 -49.79
CA GLU A 186 34.93 7.55 -48.93
C GLU A 186 34.58 8.82 -49.71
N PRO A 187 33.58 9.61 -49.27
CA PRO A 187 33.17 10.81 -49.98
C PRO A 187 34.21 11.92 -49.82
N ASN A 188 34.98 12.17 -50.87
CA ASN A 188 35.93 13.27 -50.97
C ASN A 188 35.32 14.43 -51.77
N ASP A 189 35.38 15.65 -51.24
CA ASP A 189 34.92 16.85 -51.96
C ASP A 189 35.99 17.38 -52.96
N GLU A 190 37.24 16.89 -52.88
CA GLU A 190 38.32 17.22 -53.80
C GLU A 190 38.13 16.54 -55.17
N PHE A 191 38.03 17.33 -56.25
CA PHE A 191 37.74 16.85 -57.61
C PHE A 191 38.76 15.86 -58.21
N PHE A 192 39.98 15.81 -57.66
CA PHE A 192 41.06 14.94 -58.15
C PHE A 192 41.26 13.64 -57.34
N ARG A 193 40.67 13.52 -56.14
CA ARG A 193 40.71 12.28 -55.37
C ARG A 193 39.56 11.37 -55.76
N ARG A 194 39.89 10.12 -56.09
CA ARG A 194 38.88 9.08 -56.29
C ARG A 194 38.21 8.73 -54.97
N GLU A 195 36.92 8.42 -55.03
CA GLU A 195 36.09 7.96 -53.91
C GLU A 195 36.37 6.50 -53.56
N GLU A 196 36.85 5.74 -54.54
CA GLU A 196 37.19 4.32 -54.46
C GLU A 196 38.60 4.16 -53.87
N LYS A 197 38.71 3.89 -52.57
CA LYS A 197 40.00 3.65 -51.90
C LYS A 197 40.74 2.50 -52.58
N TYR A 198 40.10 1.34 -52.66
CA TYR A 198 40.54 0.16 -53.42
C TYR A 198 39.33 -0.53 -54.07
N VAL A 199 39.59 -1.35 -55.08
CA VAL A 199 38.65 -2.29 -55.69
C VAL A 199 39.44 -3.57 -55.94
N ILE A 200 39.10 -4.66 -55.25
CA ILE A 200 39.82 -5.94 -55.32
C ILE A 200 38.80 -7.03 -55.64
N GLN A 201 39.08 -7.85 -56.65
CA GLN A 201 38.29 -9.04 -56.94
C GLN A 201 38.60 -10.11 -55.89
N VAL A 202 37.58 -10.55 -55.16
CA VAL A 202 37.73 -11.47 -54.02
C VAL A 202 37.29 -12.89 -54.35
N PHE A 203 36.32 -13.03 -55.26
CA PHE A 203 35.74 -14.32 -55.63
C PHE A 203 35.24 -14.30 -57.08
N SER A 204 35.23 -15.46 -57.71
CA SER A 204 34.74 -15.67 -59.08
C SER A 204 34.05 -17.02 -59.20
N LEU A 205 32.80 -17.02 -59.66
CA LEU A 205 32.15 -18.21 -60.17
C LEU A 205 32.82 -18.59 -61.50
N HIS A 206 33.28 -19.84 -61.62
CA HIS A 206 34.01 -20.31 -62.79
C HIS A 206 33.09 -20.70 -63.98
N GLU A 207 31.78 -20.48 -63.83
CA GLU A 207 30.75 -20.75 -64.83
C GLU A 207 30.22 -19.41 -65.39
N PRO A 208 30.30 -19.17 -66.71
CA PRO A 208 29.67 -17.99 -67.31
C PRO A 208 28.14 -18.05 -67.20
N ASP A 209 27.48 -16.88 -67.32
CA ASP A 209 26.03 -16.64 -67.16
C ASP A 209 25.43 -16.79 -65.75
N MET A 210 26.23 -17.02 -64.70
CA MET A 210 25.75 -17.08 -63.29
C MET A 210 25.82 -15.72 -62.57
N ALA A 211 24.85 -14.84 -62.86
CA ALA A 211 24.73 -13.54 -62.18
C ALA A 211 24.51 -13.65 -60.66
N ILE A 212 25.16 -12.79 -59.86
CA ILE A 212 24.99 -12.74 -58.41
C ILE A 212 23.76 -11.89 -58.06
N THR A 213 22.63 -12.55 -57.80
CA THR A 213 21.33 -11.90 -57.56
C THR A 213 21.15 -11.43 -56.11
N GLY A 214 21.88 -12.02 -55.17
CA GLY A 214 21.82 -11.67 -53.76
C GLY A 214 23.17 -11.85 -53.10
N LEU A 215 23.58 -10.87 -52.30
CA LEU A 215 24.85 -10.88 -51.59
C LEU A 215 24.67 -10.21 -50.24
N SER A 216 25.19 -10.84 -49.20
CA SER A 216 25.06 -10.37 -47.82
C SER A 216 26.20 -10.92 -46.97
N PHE A 217 26.70 -10.14 -46.02
CA PHE A 217 27.59 -10.65 -44.99
C PHE A 217 27.14 -10.23 -43.59
N GLU A 218 27.41 -11.11 -42.63
CA GLU A 218 27.10 -10.92 -41.22
C GLU A 218 28.31 -11.29 -40.37
N ARG A 219 28.47 -10.63 -39.23
CA ARG A 219 29.56 -10.93 -38.28
C ARG A 219 29.01 -11.67 -37.08
N PHE A 220 29.67 -12.76 -36.68
CA PHE A 220 29.26 -13.55 -35.53
C PHE A 220 29.19 -12.67 -34.25
N PRO A 221 28.19 -12.90 -33.37
CA PRO A 221 28.14 -12.24 -32.06
C PRO A 221 29.32 -12.64 -31.17
N SER A 222 29.68 -13.93 -31.19
CA SER A 222 30.66 -14.55 -30.30
C SER A 222 32.11 -14.23 -30.65
N ASP A 223 32.43 -14.09 -31.94
CA ASP A 223 33.77 -13.74 -32.41
C ASP A 223 33.73 -12.53 -33.36
N ARG A 224 34.48 -11.48 -33.00
CA ARG A 224 34.59 -10.23 -33.75
C ARG A 224 35.43 -10.32 -35.03
N ARG A 225 36.11 -11.45 -35.26
CA ARG A 225 36.88 -11.72 -36.48
C ARG A 225 36.16 -12.65 -37.44
N LYS A 226 35.12 -13.36 -37.01
CA LYS A 226 34.44 -14.37 -37.82
C LYS A 226 33.26 -13.78 -38.58
N TYR A 227 33.20 -14.06 -39.87
CA TYR A 227 32.16 -13.60 -40.78
C TYR A 227 31.48 -14.77 -41.48
N LEU A 228 30.17 -14.61 -41.70
CA LEU A 228 29.36 -15.37 -42.65
C LEU A 228 29.18 -14.49 -43.88
N VAL A 229 29.48 -15.00 -45.07
CA VAL A 229 29.05 -14.40 -46.34
C VAL A 229 28.10 -15.38 -47.02
N MET A 230 26.94 -14.90 -47.43
CA MET A 230 25.99 -15.66 -48.25
C MET A 230 25.83 -14.99 -49.60
N LEU A 231 25.83 -15.81 -50.65
CA LEU A 231 25.79 -15.39 -52.05
C LEU A 231 24.77 -16.29 -52.77
N SER A 232 23.76 -15.70 -53.39
CA SER A 232 22.78 -16.41 -54.20
C SER A 232 22.93 -16.08 -55.69
N THR A 233 22.82 -17.11 -56.52
CA THR A 233 22.55 -17.00 -57.96
C THR A 233 21.08 -17.41 -58.21
N PRO A 234 20.60 -17.47 -59.47
CA PRO A 234 19.26 -18.00 -59.75
C PRO A 234 19.07 -19.49 -59.42
N THR A 235 20.16 -20.27 -59.35
CA THR A 235 20.13 -21.73 -59.17
C THR A 235 20.90 -22.25 -57.96
N ARG A 236 21.82 -21.47 -57.39
CA ARG A 236 22.71 -21.91 -56.30
C ARG A 236 22.76 -20.91 -55.15
N LEU A 237 22.79 -21.43 -53.94
CA LEU A 237 23.06 -20.68 -52.72
C LEU A 237 24.42 -21.13 -52.16
N TYR A 238 25.34 -20.19 -52.02
CA TYR A 238 26.67 -20.37 -51.45
C TYR A 238 26.72 -19.77 -50.04
N HIS A 239 27.36 -20.47 -49.11
CA HIS A 239 27.71 -19.93 -47.79
C HIS A 239 29.22 -20.07 -47.56
N PHE A 240 29.83 -19.00 -47.05
CA PHE A 240 31.25 -18.91 -46.76
C PHE A 240 31.42 -18.50 -45.30
N VAL A 241 32.26 -19.21 -44.55
CA VAL A 241 32.44 -19.00 -43.11
C VAL A 241 33.93 -18.91 -42.85
N GLY A 242 34.42 -17.75 -42.41
CA GLY A 242 35.86 -17.54 -42.28
C GLY A 242 36.24 -16.51 -41.23
N SER A 243 37.49 -16.62 -40.79
CA SER A 243 38.10 -15.67 -39.86
C SER A 243 38.93 -14.62 -40.60
N VAL A 244 38.56 -13.36 -40.38
CA VAL A 244 39.11 -12.18 -41.04
C VAL A 244 40.21 -11.54 -40.19
N ARG A 245 41.30 -11.11 -40.83
CA ARG A 245 42.45 -10.47 -40.17
C ARG A 245 42.43 -8.96 -40.40
N TYR A 246 41.99 -8.21 -39.40
CA TYR A 246 42.24 -6.77 -39.34
C TYR A 246 43.74 -6.51 -39.19
N THR A 247 44.35 -5.86 -40.18
CA THR A 247 45.68 -5.25 -40.04
C THR A 247 45.53 -3.89 -39.37
N ASN A 248 46.40 -3.57 -38.41
CA ASN A 248 46.40 -2.26 -37.77
C ASN A 248 46.94 -1.21 -38.78
N PRO A 249 46.37 0.01 -38.87
CA PRO A 249 46.84 1.04 -39.81
C PRO A 249 48.25 1.59 -39.55
N THR A 250 48.93 1.13 -38.50
CA THR A 250 50.20 1.68 -38.00
C THR A 250 51.44 0.93 -38.48
N GLU A 251 51.29 -0.18 -39.23
CA GLU A 251 52.42 -0.89 -39.83
C GLU A 251 52.60 -0.49 -41.30
N THR A 252 53.72 0.16 -41.58
CA THR A 252 54.07 0.77 -42.86
C THR A 252 54.32 -0.26 -43.98
N ASN A 253 53.95 0.12 -45.21
CA ASN A 253 54.49 -0.42 -46.47
C ASN A 253 54.22 -1.89 -46.83
N THR A 254 52.99 -2.39 -46.61
CA THR A 254 52.44 -3.45 -47.49
C THR A 254 51.08 -3.02 -48.05
N GLY A 255 50.80 -3.43 -49.30
CA GLY A 255 49.78 -2.80 -50.14
C GLY A 255 48.32 -3.00 -49.70
N GLU A 256 47.43 -2.30 -50.41
CA GLU A 256 45.97 -2.45 -50.33
C GLU A 256 45.58 -3.94 -50.39
N ARG A 257 45.18 -4.51 -49.24
CA ARG A 257 44.70 -5.90 -49.11
C ARG A 257 43.24 -5.89 -48.72
N ALA A 258 42.46 -6.76 -49.35
CA ALA A 258 41.04 -6.87 -49.08
C ALA A 258 40.81 -7.63 -47.75
N LEU A 259 39.82 -7.16 -46.99
CA LEU A 259 39.40 -7.70 -45.71
C LEU A 259 38.92 -9.16 -45.85
N PHE A 260 38.14 -9.44 -46.90
CA PHE A 260 37.52 -10.74 -47.16
C PHE A 260 38.36 -11.65 -48.06
N GLU A 261 39.47 -11.17 -48.63
CA GLU A 261 40.41 -11.96 -49.44
C GLU A 261 40.82 -13.30 -48.80
N PRO A 262 41.28 -13.35 -47.52
CA PRO A 262 41.61 -14.62 -46.88
C PRO A 262 40.39 -15.54 -46.65
N LEU A 263 39.17 -14.99 -46.52
CA LEU A 263 37.95 -15.78 -46.33
C LEU A 263 37.55 -16.50 -47.62
N PHE A 264 37.59 -15.82 -48.77
CA PHE A 264 37.24 -16.44 -50.05
C PHE A 264 38.33 -17.38 -50.59
N ALA A 265 39.60 -17.13 -50.27
CA ALA A 265 40.72 -18.00 -50.68
C ALA A 265 40.57 -19.45 -50.21
N GLU A 266 40.00 -19.70 -49.02
CA GLU A 266 39.73 -21.05 -48.50
C GLU A 266 38.69 -21.82 -49.33
N TYR A 267 37.78 -21.11 -49.99
CA TYR A 267 36.66 -21.69 -50.76
C TYR A 267 36.85 -21.63 -52.27
N GLN A 268 37.92 -21.01 -52.78
CA GLN A 268 38.15 -20.86 -54.21
C GLN A 268 38.40 -22.20 -54.93
N GLN A 269 38.87 -23.23 -54.21
CA GLN A 269 39.06 -24.60 -54.73
C GLN A 269 37.82 -25.50 -54.56
N HIS A 270 37.08 -25.34 -53.45
CA HIS A 270 35.91 -26.15 -53.11
C HIS A 270 34.82 -25.29 -52.46
N PRO A 271 34.02 -24.53 -53.24
CA PRO A 271 32.94 -23.73 -52.68
C PRO A 271 31.82 -24.65 -52.18
N GLN A 272 31.34 -24.41 -50.96
CA GLN A 272 30.13 -25.07 -50.45
C GLN A 272 28.90 -24.38 -51.02
N PHE A 273 28.06 -25.13 -51.73
CA PHE A 273 26.81 -24.62 -52.28
C PHE A 273 25.68 -25.65 -52.20
N GLN A 274 24.46 -25.13 -52.23
CA GLN A 274 23.23 -25.87 -52.41
C GLN A 274 22.59 -25.45 -53.73
N GLU A 275 22.27 -26.42 -54.58
CA GLU A 275 21.69 -26.20 -55.89
C GLU A 275 20.20 -26.55 -55.89
N LEU A 276 19.38 -25.61 -56.38
CA LEU A 276 17.95 -25.78 -56.65
C LEU A 276 17.73 -25.38 -58.11
N PRO A 277 17.47 -26.33 -59.03
CA PRO A 277 17.38 -26.03 -60.45
C PRO A 277 16.20 -25.08 -60.72
N SER A 278 16.46 -24.01 -61.47
CA SER A 278 15.48 -22.99 -61.81
C SER A 278 15.69 -22.50 -63.24
N GLN A 279 14.60 -22.17 -63.93
CA GLN A 279 14.63 -21.51 -65.25
C GLN A 279 14.55 -19.97 -65.13
N LEU A 280 14.42 -19.43 -63.91
CA LEU A 280 14.32 -18.00 -63.70
C LEU A 280 15.68 -17.32 -63.89
N LYS A 281 15.66 -16.11 -64.45
CA LYS A 281 16.83 -15.21 -64.50
C LYS A 281 16.93 -14.31 -63.25
N TYR A 282 15.90 -14.30 -62.42
CA TYR A 282 15.84 -13.53 -61.18
C TYR A 282 15.65 -14.48 -59.99
N SER A 283 16.34 -14.18 -58.90
CA SER A 283 16.09 -14.74 -57.58
C SER A 283 16.34 -13.62 -56.56
N LYS A 284 15.80 -13.75 -55.35
CA LYS A 284 15.98 -12.74 -54.30
C LYS A 284 16.26 -13.46 -52.99
N MET A 285 17.35 -13.10 -52.33
CA MET A 285 17.70 -13.56 -50.99
C MET A 285 17.42 -12.43 -50.01
N LEU A 286 16.74 -12.74 -48.91
CA LEU A 286 16.38 -11.81 -47.85
C LEU A 286 16.69 -12.41 -46.48
N PHE A 287 16.94 -11.53 -45.52
CA PHE A 287 17.25 -11.88 -44.13
C PHE A 287 16.24 -11.22 -43.21
N TYR A 288 15.76 -11.96 -42.21
CA TYR A 288 14.87 -11.43 -41.18
C TYR A 288 15.62 -11.27 -39.85
N ASN A 289 15.60 -10.06 -39.31
CA ASN A 289 16.09 -9.75 -37.97
C ASN A 289 14.90 -9.36 -37.07
N ARG A 290 14.69 -10.13 -35.99
CA ARG A 290 13.65 -9.89 -35.01
C ARG A 290 13.86 -8.60 -34.20
N PHE A 291 15.10 -8.16 -34.01
CA PHE A 291 15.45 -7.00 -33.17
C PHE A 291 16.09 -5.87 -34.01
N PRO A 292 15.28 -5.08 -34.75
CA PRO A 292 15.79 -3.91 -35.49
C PRO A 292 16.25 -2.79 -34.54
N GLU A 293 15.62 -2.68 -33.37
CA GLU A 293 15.92 -1.67 -32.33
C GLU A 293 17.37 -1.72 -31.81
N LEU A 294 18.05 -2.88 -31.94
CA LEU A 294 19.48 -3.02 -31.61
C LEU A 294 20.42 -2.37 -32.65
N GLN A 295 19.89 -1.48 -33.51
CA GLN A 295 20.60 -0.63 -34.46
C GLN A 295 21.77 -1.32 -35.16
N LEU A 296 21.45 -2.10 -36.21
CA LEU A 296 22.42 -2.72 -37.12
C LEU A 296 23.44 -3.69 -36.46
N LYS A 297 23.31 -3.96 -35.15
CA LYS A 297 24.10 -4.97 -34.40
C LYS A 297 23.34 -6.27 -34.18
N GLY A 298 22.01 -6.26 -34.38
CA GLY A 298 21.19 -7.48 -34.40
C GLY A 298 21.54 -8.34 -35.60
N VAL A 299 21.79 -9.63 -35.33
CA VAL A 299 22.14 -10.62 -36.35
C VAL A 299 20.84 -11.31 -36.82
N PRO A 300 20.64 -11.53 -38.13
CA PRO A 300 19.42 -12.14 -38.66
C PRO A 300 19.24 -13.56 -38.12
N GLN A 301 18.00 -13.92 -37.81
CA GLN A 301 17.65 -15.24 -37.26
C GLN A 301 17.23 -16.23 -38.35
N MET A 302 16.86 -15.74 -39.53
CA MET A 302 16.33 -16.52 -40.63
C MET A 302 16.74 -15.86 -41.95
N PHE A 303 16.97 -16.67 -42.97
CA PHE A 303 17.05 -16.22 -44.35
C PHE A 303 15.95 -16.90 -45.19
N VAL A 304 15.60 -16.25 -46.30
CA VAL A 304 14.69 -16.78 -47.31
C VAL A 304 15.25 -16.50 -48.68
N TRP A 305 15.20 -17.49 -49.56
CA TRP A 305 15.65 -17.45 -50.94
C TRP A 305 14.48 -17.82 -51.86
N LEU A 306 14.12 -16.89 -52.75
CA LEU A 306 13.11 -17.11 -53.77
C LEU A 306 13.70 -17.91 -54.93
N THR A 307 13.15 -19.10 -55.20
CA THR A 307 13.54 -19.98 -56.30
C THR A 307 12.35 -20.32 -57.19
N GLY A 308 12.60 -20.82 -58.41
CA GLY A 308 11.50 -21.27 -59.29
C GLY A 308 10.71 -22.47 -58.76
N ALA A 309 11.26 -23.25 -57.83
CA ALA A 309 10.57 -24.39 -57.21
C ALA A 309 9.76 -23.99 -55.96
N GLY A 310 9.93 -22.77 -55.45
CA GLY A 310 9.31 -22.31 -54.21
C GLY A 310 10.18 -21.39 -53.37
N ILE A 311 9.75 -21.21 -52.12
CA ILE A 311 10.37 -20.37 -51.10
C ILE A 311 11.28 -21.27 -50.26
N TYR A 312 12.60 -21.11 -50.39
CA TYR A 312 13.56 -21.82 -49.55
C TYR A 312 13.86 -21.00 -48.29
N GLN A 313 13.50 -21.50 -47.12
CA GLN A 313 13.72 -20.86 -45.81
C GLN A 313 14.73 -21.66 -44.96
N GLY A 314 15.44 -20.99 -44.06
CA GLY A 314 16.23 -21.65 -43.02
C GLY A 314 16.56 -20.72 -41.86
N ASP A 315 16.66 -21.30 -40.66
CA ASP A 315 17.10 -20.60 -39.45
C ASP A 315 18.63 -20.49 -39.44
N LEU A 316 19.16 -19.37 -38.95
CA LEU A 316 20.61 -19.11 -38.86
C LEU A 316 21.08 -19.22 -37.40
N ASP A 317 21.79 -20.31 -37.08
CA ASP A 317 22.41 -20.52 -35.77
C ASP A 317 23.88 -20.09 -35.77
N PHE A 318 24.18 -18.99 -35.07
CA PHE A 318 25.54 -18.45 -34.90
C PHE A 318 26.26 -18.99 -33.66
N VAL A 319 25.66 -19.92 -32.91
CA VAL A 319 26.25 -20.58 -31.73
C VAL A 319 26.96 -21.88 -32.12
N LYS A 320 26.46 -22.59 -33.15
CA LYS A 320 27.08 -23.81 -33.67
C LYS A 320 28.28 -23.51 -34.58
N GLY A 321 29.25 -24.43 -34.56
CA GLY A 321 30.57 -24.27 -35.21
C GLY A 321 30.56 -24.28 -36.74
N ASP A 322 31.74 -23.96 -37.30
CA ASP A 322 32.10 -23.47 -38.64
C ASP A 322 31.47 -24.06 -39.92
N GLN A 323 30.64 -25.10 -39.88
CA GLN A 323 30.21 -25.83 -41.08
C GLN A 323 28.70 -26.06 -41.24
N ARG A 324 27.88 -25.82 -40.20
CA ARG A 324 26.41 -25.92 -40.30
C ARG A 324 25.75 -24.78 -39.54
N ILE A 325 25.52 -23.68 -40.27
CA ILE A 325 24.86 -22.47 -39.78
C ILE A 325 23.35 -22.51 -40.10
N ILE A 326 22.98 -23.16 -41.20
CA ILE A 326 21.60 -23.29 -41.65
C ILE A 326 20.97 -24.50 -40.94
N ASP A 327 20.05 -24.23 -40.02
CA ASP A 327 19.18 -25.22 -39.38
C ASP A 327 17.74 -25.11 -39.92
N ASN A 328 16.93 -26.16 -39.68
CA ASN A 328 15.50 -26.22 -40.05
C ASN A 328 15.16 -25.87 -41.51
N ALA A 329 16.10 -26.13 -42.44
CA ALA A 329 15.94 -25.73 -43.82
C ALA A 329 14.76 -26.42 -44.51
N GLN A 330 13.89 -25.65 -45.16
CA GLN A 330 12.66 -26.13 -45.78
C GLN A 330 12.39 -25.42 -47.10
N LEU A 331 11.91 -26.17 -48.10
CA LEU A 331 11.40 -25.62 -49.35
C LEU A 331 9.87 -25.65 -49.29
N LEU A 332 9.24 -24.47 -49.25
CA LEU A 332 7.79 -24.31 -49.29
C LEU A 332 7.36 -24.08 -50.75
N PRO A 333 6.44 -24.88 -51.32
CA PRO A 333 5.89 -24.60 -52.64
C PRO A 333 5.06 -23.30 -52.61
N PHE A 334 4.92 -22.63 -53.75
CA PHE A 334 4.00 -21.49 -53.83
C PHE A 334 2.55 -21.97 -53.65
N PRO A 335 1.70 -21.24 -52.90
CA PRO A 335 0.31 -21.61 -52.74
C PRO A 335 -0.43 -21.49 -54.09
N PRO A 336 -1.27 -22.47 -54.47
CA PRO A 336 -2.07 -22.41 -55.70
C PRO A 336 -3.00 -21.19 -55.68
N THR A 337 -3.33 -20.67 -56.86
CA THR A 337 -4.25 -19.53 -56.98
C THR A 337 -5.70 -20.01 -57.05
N SER A 338 -6.64 -19.14 -56.69
CA SER A 338 -8.08 -19.37 -56.85
C SER A 338 -8.53 -19.40 -58.33
N TYR A 339 -7.71 -18.89 -59.26
CA TYR A 339 -7.92 -19.01 -60.70
C TYR A 339 -7.45 -20.36 -61.27
N ASP A 340 -6.64 -21.13 -60.55
CA ASP A 340 -6.14 -22.44 -61.00
C ASP A 340 -7.18 -23.57 -60.84
N GLU A 341 -8.13 -23.44 -59.89
CA GLU A 341 -9.17 -24.46 -59.67
C GLU A 341 -10.13 -24.59 -60.86
N ASP A 342 -10.43 -23.49 -61.55
CA ASP A 342 -11.32 -23.46 -62.73
C ASP A 342 -10.62 -23.85 -64.05
N SER A 343 -9.29 -23.77 -64.12
CA SER A 343 -8.54 -23.91 -65.38
C SER A 343 -7.90 -25.29 -65.60
N GLY A 344 -7.87 -26.14 -64.56
CA GLY A 344 -7.46 -27.54 -64.65
C GLY A 344 -5.96 -27.79 -64.87
N ASN A 345 -5.15 -26.73 -65.00
CA ASN A 345 -3.70 -26.80 -65.04
C ASN A 345 -3.15 -26.17 -63.76
N LEU A 346 -2.36 -26.91 -62.97
CA LEU A 346 -1.64 -26.36 -61.83
C LEU A 346 -0.43 -25.51 -62.28
N VAL A 347 -0.70 -24.37 -62.93
CA VAL A 347 0.33 -23.37 -63.24
C VAL A 347 0.52 -22.50 -62.00
N THR A 348 1.38 -22.95 -61.08
CA THR A 348 1.80 -22.10 -59.95
C THR A 348 2.52 -20.87 -60.48
N ASP A 349 1.83 -19.73 -60.51
CA ASP A 349 2.45 -18.45 -60.83
C ASP A 349 3.64 -18.19 -59.91
N ILE A 350 4.70 -17.64 -60.49
CA ILE A 350 5.95 -17.34 -59.79
C ILE A 350 5.94 -15.86 -59.41
N PRO A 351 6.10 -15.50 -58.11
CA PRO A 351 6.09 -14.11 -57.69
C PRO A 351 7.36 -13.38 -58.17
N ILE A 352 7.20 -12.13 -58.60
CA ILE A 352 8.28 -11.21 -59.00
C ILE A 352 9.22 -10.93 -57.82
N SER A 353 8.66 -10.87 -56.61
CA SER A 353 9.41 -10.58 -55.40
C SER A 353 8.76 -11.18 -54.16
N ILE A 354 9.59 -11.45 -53.17
CA ILE A 354 9.20 -11.87 -51.83
C ILE A 354 9.67 -10.83 -50.80
N VAL A 355 8.96 -10.75 -49.68
CA VAL A 355 9.34 -10.08 -48.42
C VAL A 355 8.94 -10.94 -47.22
N ILE A 356 9.68 -10.77 -46.12
CA ILE A 356 9.48 -11.48 -44.84
C ILE A 356 9.04 -10.47 -43.78
N THR A 357 8.06 -10.86 -42.97
CA THR A 357 7.60 -10.17 -41.74
C THR A 357 7.85 -11.09 -40.53
N GLU A 358 7.36 -10.79 -39.32
CA GLU A 358 7.64 -11.66 -38.18
C GLU A 358 6.91 -13.02 -38.29
N PHE A 359 5.76 -13.06 -38.95
CA PHE A 359 4.89 -14.23 -39.06
C PHE A 359 4.36 -14.51 -40.49
N HIS A 360 4.62 -13.64 -41.48
CA HIS A 360 4.11 -13.81 -42.85
C HIS A 360 5.15 -13.63 -43.98
N TYR A 361 4.90 -14.31 -45.10
CA TYR A 361 5.52 -14.07 -46.39
C TYR A 361 4.62 -13.19 -47.25
N ILE A 362 5.14 -12.06 -47.71
CA ILE A 362 4.47 -11.18 -48.67
C ILE A 362 5.04 -11.53 -50.05
N LEU A 363 4.16 -12.00 -50.94
CA LEU A 363 4.44 -12.40 -52.31
C LEU A 363 3.83 -11.37 -53.25
N LEU A 364 4.65 -10.82 -54.15
CA LEU A 364 4.24 -9.84 -55.15
C LEU A 364 4.18 -10.50 -56.53
N TYR A 365 2.99 -10.50 -57.11
CA TYR A 365 2.72 -11.01 -58.46
C TYR A 365 2.55 -9.84 -59.46
N GLN A 366 2.22 -10.14 -60.71
CA GLN A 366 2.03 -9.10 -61.74
C GLN A 366 0.80 -8.22 -61.47
N ASP A 367 -0.30 -8.81 -60.98
CA ASP A 367 -1.58 -8.10 -60.79
C ASP A 367 -2.01 -7.97 -59.32
N TYR A 368 -1.39 -8.72 -58.39
CA TYR A 368 -1.86 -8.82 -57.00
C TYR A 368 -0.74 -9.03 -55.98
N VAL A 369 -1.08 -8.79 -54.70
CA VAL A 369 -0.23 -9.01 -53.52
C VAL A 369 -0.88 -10.07 -52.65
N ARG A 370 -0.11 -11.03 -52.15
CA ARG A 370 -0.59 -12.10 -51.27
C ARG A 370 0.26 -12.21 -50.01
N ALA A 371 -0.36 -12.30 -48.84
CA ALA A 371 0.33 -12.59 -47.57
C ALA A 371 -0.01 -14.00 -47.07
N VAL A 372 1.01 -14.81 -46.82
CA VAL A 372 0.91 -16.22 -46.37
C VAL A 372 1.51 -16.33 -44.97
N CYS A 373 0.80 -16.93 -44.01
CA CYS A 373 1.30 -17.07 -42.65
C CYS A 373 2.32 -18.23 -42.53
N ARG A 374 3.56 -17.92 -42.12
CA ARG A 374 4.66 -18.88 -41.89
C ARG A 374 4.36 -19.95 -40.83
N LEU A 375 3.34 -19.74 -39.99
CA LEU A 375 3.00 -20.70 -38.93
C LEU A 375 2.04 -21.80 -39.39
N ASN A 376 1.24 -21.60 -40.44
CA ASN A 376 0.22 -22.57 -40.87
C ASN A 376 0.06 -22.68 -42.40
N ASP A 377 0.91 -21.99 -43.16
CA ASP A 377 0.98 -21.94 -44.62
C ASP A 377 -0.33 -21.48 -45.31
N LYS A 378 -1.22 -20.82 -44.57
CA LYS A 378 -2.48 -20.29 -45.11
C LYS A 378 -2.32 -18.86 -45.63
N ILE A 379 -3.04 -18.57 -46.70
CA ILE A 379 -3.26 -17.20 -47.19
C ILE A 379 -4.09 -16.44 -46.15
N VAL A 380 -3.60 -15.29 -45.71
CA VAL A 380 -4.25 -14.41 -44.73
C VAL A 380 -4.79 -13.14 -45.39
N PHE A 381 -4.17 -12.72 -46.50
CA PHE A 381 -4.53 -11.52 -47.24
C PHE A 381 -4.19 -11.70 -48.72
N GLU A 382 -5.05 -11.18 -49.59
CA GLU A 382 -4.88 -11.14 -51.03
C GLU A 382 -5.62 -9.91 -51.57
N GLU A 383 -4.92 -9.03 -52.27
CA GLU A 383 -5.48 -7.78 -52.81
C GLU A 383 -4.90 -7.51 -54.21
N ILE A 384 -5.77 -7.12 -55.14
CA ILE A 384 -5.42 -6.78 -56.52
C ILE A 384 -4.87 -5.35 -56.55
N ILE A 385 -3.74 -5.15 -57.21
CA ILE A 385 -3.12 -3.83 -57.37
C ILE A 385 -3.90 -3.07 -58.47
N PRO A 386 -4.41 -1.85 -58.21
CA PRO A 386 -5.14 -1.10 -59.23
C PRO A 386 -4.17 -0.51 -60.27
N LEU A 387 -3.92 -1.26 -61.34
CA LEU A 387 -3.02 -0.88 -62.44
C LEU A 387 -3.72 -0.07 -63.54
N ASN A 388 -3.06 0.98 -64.03
CA ASN A 388 -3.43 1.71 -65.22
C ASN A 388 -3.02 0.95 -66.51
N LYS A 389 -3.53 1.41 -67.66
CA LYS A 389 -3.19 0.80 -68.96
C LYS A 389 -1.69 0.96 -69.26
N ASN A 390 -1.00 -0.18 -69.42
CA ASN A 390 0.45 -0.32 -69.60
C ASN A 390 1.31 -0.05 -68.35
N GLU A 391 0.70 0.06 -67.16
CA GLU A 391 1.43 0.12 -65.90
C GLU A 391 1.96 -1.27 -65.53
N LEU A 392 3.21 -1.36 -65.07
CA LEU A 392 3.86 -2.63 -64.72
C LEU A 392 4.35 -2.62 -63.27
N VAL A 393 3.99 -3.64 -62.50
CA VAL A 393 4.58 -3.89 -61.18
C VAL A 393 6.09 -4.13 -61.32
N ARG A 394 6.90 -3.34 -60.61
CA ARG A 394 8.36 -3.41 -60.66
C ARG A 394 8.93 -4.22 -59.51
N GLY A 395 8.42 -4.01 -58.30
CA GLY A 395 8.93 -4.72 -57.13
C GLY A 395 8.40 -4.19 -55.81
N ILE A 396 9.00 -4.71 -54.74
CA ILE A 396 8.74 -4.33 -53.35
C ILE A 396 10.06 -3.97 -52.66
N SER A 397 10.02 -2.89 -51.89
CA SER A 397 11.08 -2.44 -51.00
C SER A 397 10.65 -2.49 -49.54
N VAL A 398 11.64 -2.53 -48.65
CA VAL A 398 11.45 -2.75 -47.21
C VAL A 398 12.45 -1.92 -46.43
N ASP A 399 11.96 -1.06 -45.54
CA ASP A 399 12.79 -0.50 -44.49
C ASP A 399 12.89 -1.49 -43.33
N GLU A 400 14.05 -2.13 -43.19
CA GLU A 400 14.32 -3.10 -42.12
C GLU A 400 14.33 -2.45 -40.72
N LEU A 401 14.62 -1.15 -40.62
CA LEU A 401 14.69 -0.45 -39.33
C LEU A 401 13.31 -0.03 -38.83
N LYS A 402 12.45 0.42 -39.74
CA LYS A 402 11.11 0.97 -39.43
C LYS A 402 9.96 -0.02 -39.70
N ARG A 403 10.26 -1.17 -40.33
CA ARG A 403 9.28 -2.20 -40.76
C ARG A 403 8.16 -1.62 -41.65
N THR A 404 8.51 -0.72 -42.57
CA THR A 404 7.58 -0.22 -43.60
C THR A 404 7.82 -0.93 -44.93
N TYR A 405 6.73 -1.18 -45.66
CA TYR A 405 6.68 -2.07 -46.82
C TYR A 405 6.11 -1.32 -48.02
N TRP A 406 6.89 -1.19 -49.10
CA TRP A 406 6.57 -0.30 -50.21
C TRP A 406 6.57 -1.07 -51.53
N ILE A 407 5.40 -1.19 -52.15
CA ILE A 407 5.24 -1.77 -53.48
C ILE A 407 5.27 -0.63 -54.48
N TYR A 408 5.95 -0.83 -55.61
CA TYR A 408 6.03 0.18 -56.65
C TYR A 408 5.86 -0.42 -58.04
N THR A 409 5.17 0.34 -58.87
CA THR A 409 4.93 0.06 -60.28
C THR A 409 5.82 0.99 -61.12
N SER A 410 5.56 1.09 -62.41
CA SER A 410 6.17 2.12 -63.26
C SER A 410 5.64 3.53 -62.98
N ASP A 411 4.42 3.67 -62.44
CA ASP A 411 3.69 4.96 -62.43
C ASP A 411 3.15 5.33 -61.04
N ALA A 412 3.15 4.41 -60.08
CA ALA A 412 2.57 4.56 -58.75
C ALA A 412 3.43 3.91 -57.64
N ILE A 413 3.19 4.36 -56.41
CA ILE A 413 3.78 3.81 -55.18
C ILE A 413 2.64 3.47 -54.22
N TYR A 414 2.74 2.32 -53.58
CA TYR A 414 1.78 1.81 -52.59
C TYR A 414 2.51 1.45 -51.30
N GLU A 415 1.95 1.81 -50.15
CA GLU A 415 2.39 1.34 -48.85
C GLU A 415 1.52 0.15 -48.41
N LEU A 416 2.15 -0.98 -48.06
CA LEU A 416 1.48 -2.12 -47.48
C LEU A 416 1.56 -2.00 -45.94
N VAL A 417 0.53 -1.40 -45.36
CA VAL A 417 0.46 -1.16 -43.91
C VAL A 417 0.02 -2.45 -43.20
N ILE A 418 0.80 -2.84 -42.18
CA ILE A 418 0.54 -4.02 -41.34
C ILE A 418 0.16 -3.56 -39.93
N LYS A 419 -0.99 -4.00 -39.41
CA LYS A 419 -1.53 -3.62 -38.09
C LYS A 419 -1.71 -4.83 -37.18
N ASP A 420 -1.08 -4.81 -36.00
CA ASP A 420 -1.14 -5.87 -34.99
C ASP A 420 -0.82 -7.30 -35.52
N GLU A 421 0.36 -7.49 -36.13
CA GLU A 421 0.76 -8.80 -36.69
C GLU A 421 0.61 -9.97 -35.69
N GLU A 422 0.78 -9.70 -34.39
CA GLU A 422 0.70 -10.67 -33.30
C GLU A 422 -0.74 -11.10 -32.90
N ARG A 423 -1.79 -10.40 -33.37
CA ARG A 423 -3.17 -10.45 -32.81
C ARG A 423 -3.72 -11.86 -32.62
N ASP A 424 -3.52 -12.72 -33.62
CA ASP A 424 -4.02 -14.11 -33.65
C ASP A 424 -2.92 -15.17 -33.48
N VAL A 425 -1.66 -14.75 -33.31
CA VAL A 425 -0.49 -15.64 -33.24
C VAL A 425 -0.57 -16.61 -32.06
N TRP A 426 -1.13 -16.17 -30.92
CA TRP A 426 -1.34 -17.04 -29.76
C TRP A 426 -2.30 -18.21 -30.05
N LYS A 427 -3.30 -18.03 -30.94
CA LYS A 427 -4.22 -19.12 -31.35
C LYS A 427 -3.50 -20.17 -32.19
N LEU A 428 -2.56 -19.75 -33.03
CA LEU A 428 -1.76 -20.64 -33.86
C LEU A 428 -0.79 -21.46 -33.01
N TYR A 429 -0.12 -20.83 -32.04
CA TYR A 429 0.72 -21.57 -31.06
C TYR A 429 -0.10 -22.49 -30.16
N LEU A 430 -1.34 -22.10 -29.80
CA LEU A 430 -2.28 -22.94 -29.08
C LEU A 430 -2.64 -24.22 -29.87
N GLN A 431 -2.92 -24.09 -31.18
CA GLN A 431 -3.14 -25.23 -32.08
C GLN A 431 -1.90 -26.13 -32.20
N LYS A 432 -0.69 -25.56 -32.22
CA LYS A 432 0.58 -26.30 -32.18
C LYS A 432 0.93 -26.90 -30.80
N LYS A 433 0.04 -26.82 -29.80
CA LYS A 433 0.27 -27.23 -28.39
C LYS A 433 1.47 -26.54 -27.71
N GLN A 434 1.95 -25.41 -28.24
CA GLN A 434 3.08 -24.66 -27.68
C GLN A 434 2.58 -23.60 -26.68
N TYR A 435 2.00 -24.07 -25.57
CA TYR A 435 1.31 -23.22 -24.58
C TYR A 435 2.19 -22.12 -23.98
N THR A 436 3.48 -22.38 -23.73
CA THR A 436 4.42 -21.39 -23.18
C THR A 436 4.63 -20.21 -24.11
N VAL A 437 4.79 -20.48 -25.42
CA VAL A 437 4.94 -19.46 -26.47
C VAL A 437 3.61 -18.74 -26.70
N ALA A 438 2.48 -19.47 -26.72
CA ALA A 438 1.15 -18.85 -26.82
C ALA A 438 0.89 -17.83 -25.70
N LEU A 439 1.30 -18.12 -24.46
CA LEU A 439 1.14 -17.21 -23.32
C LEU A 439 1.96 -15.91 -23.43
N GLN A 440 3.06 -15.89 -24.21
CA GLN A 440 3.84 -14.67 -24.46
C GLN A 440 3.08 -13.69 -25.37
N TYR A 441 2.38 -14.20 -26.38
CA TYR A 441 1.59 -13.39 -27.33
C TYR A 441 0.16 -13.07 -26.85
N CYS A 442 -0.30 -13.66 -25.74
CA CYS A 442 -1.59 -13.31 -25.17
C CYS A 442 -1.55 -11.93 -24.50
N LYS A 443 -2.24 -10.93 -25.08
CA LYS A 443 -2.37 -9.59 -24.50
C LYS A 443 -3.48 -9.58 -23.43
N ASP A 444 -4.65 -10.13 -23.74
CA ASP A 444 -5.80 -10.11 -22.82
C ASP A 444 -5.77 -11.23 -21.76
N PRO A 445 -6.33 -11.00 -20.56
CA PRO A 445 -6.58 -12.05 -19.57
C PRO A 445 -7.50 -13.17 -20.07
N SER A 446 -8.45 -12.86 -20.98
CA SER A 446 -9.35 -13.82 -21.61
C SER A 446 -8.60 -14.80 -22.53
N GLN A 447 -7.63 -14.30 -23.31
CA GLN A 447 -6.75 -15.10 -24.15
C GLN A 447 -5.89 -16.04 -23.30
N LYS A 448 -5.22 -15.51 -22.27
CA LYS A 448 -4.42 -16.31 -21.31
C LYS A 448 -5.24 -17.42 -20.66
N THR A 449 -6.48 -17.10 -20.31
CA THR A 449 -7.44 -18.05 -19.74
C THR A 449 -7.73 -19.22 -20.68
N GLN A 450 -7.97 -18.97 -21.97
CA GLN A 450 -8.21 -20.03 -22.96
C GLN A 450 -6.98 -20.95 -23.12
N VAL A 451 -5.77 -20.37 -23.13
CA VAL A 451 -4.52 -21.14 -23.16
C VAL A 451 -4.36 -22.00 -21.90
N TYR A 452 -4.63 -21.44 -20.71
CA TYR A 452 -4.61 -22.21 -19.46
C TYR A 452 -5.67 -23.33 -19.43
N THR A 453 -6.87 -23.11 -19.97
CA THR A 453 -7.91 -24.16 -20.07
C THR A 453 -7.47 -25.31 -20.97
N ALA A 454 -6.84 -25.02 -22.11
CA ALA A 454 -6.34 -26.05 -23.02
C ALA A 454 -5.18 -26.84 -22.39
N GLN A 455 -4.21 -26.13 -21.80
CA GLN A 455 -3.09 -26.76 -21.11
C GLN A 455 -3.55 -27.62 -19.93
N ALA A 456 -4.50 -27.13 -19.12
CA ALA A 456 -5.04 -27.87 -17.99
C ALA A 456 -5.76 -29.16 -18.39
N LYS A 457 -6.45 -29.17 -19.54
CA LYS A 457 -7.09 -30.37 -20.12
C LYS A 457 -6.05 -31.38 -20.60
N GLU A 458 -5.05 -30.95 -21.36
CA GLU A 458 -3.95 -31.81 -21.80
C GLU A 458 -3.19 -32.43 -20.61
N ASP A 459 -2.84 -31.63 -19.59
CA ASP A 459 -2.20 -32.13 -18.36
C ASP A 459 -3.11 -33.10 -17.59
N PHE A 460 -4.44 -32.93 -17.64
CA PHE A 460 -5.39 -33.86 -17.02
C PHE A 460 -5.43 -35.21 -17.75
N ASP A 461 -5.49 -35.18 -19.08
CA ASP A 461 -5.50 -36.37 -19.93
C ASP A 461 -4.17 -37.14 -19.84
N GLN A 462 -3.05 -36.43 -19.69
CA GLN A 462 -1.72 -36.99 -19.37
C GLN A 462 -1.55 -37.45 -17.91
N ARG A 463 -2.62 -37.42 -17.09
CA ARG A 463 -2.63 -37.79 -15.65
C ARG A 463 -1.72 -36.95 -14.75
N ARG A 464 -1.30 -35.76 -15.19
CA ARG A 464 -0.48 -34.80 -14.40
C ARG A 464 -1.37 -33.91 -13.53
N TYR A 465 -2.17 -34.54 -12.67
CA TYR A 465 -3.28 -33.89 -11.96
C TYR A 465 -2.88 -32.66 -11.14
N MET A 466 -1.69 -32.63 -10.52
CA MET A 466 -1.18 -31.46 -9.78
C MET A 466 -0.89 -30.25 -10.70
N GLN A 467 -0.33 -30.47 -11.89
CA GLN A 467 -0.05 -29.41 -12.86
C GLN A 467 -1.37 -28.92 -13.49
N SER A 468 -2.23 -29.86 -13.86
CA SER A 468 -3.60 -29.59 -14.32
C SER A 468 -4.39 -28.75 -13.32
N ALA A 469 -4.36 -29.07 -12.01
CA ALA A 469 -5.01 -28.31 -10.95
C ALA A 469 -4.53 -26.85 -10.89
N LYS A 470 -3.21 -26.62 -11.03
CA LYS A 470 -2.62 -25.28 -11.06
C LYS A 470 -3.11 -24.43 -12.24
N PHE A 471 -3.29 -25.03 -13.42
CA PHE A 471 -3.79 -24.31 -14.60
C PHE A 471 -5.32 -24.17 -14.59
N PHE A 472 -6.07 -25.17 -14.13
CA PHE A 472 -7.52 -25.04 -13.92
C PHE A 472 -7.86 -23.96 -12.89
N ALA A 473 -7.10 -23.83 -11.80
CA ALA A 473 -7.30 -22.78 -10.80
C ALA A 473 -7.18 -21.36 -11.39
N LYS A 474 -6.31 -21.19 -12.41
CA LYS A 474 -6.14 -19.93 -13.17
C LYS A 474 -7.22 -19.71 -14.24
N SER A 475 -7.87 -20.77 -14.71
CA SER A 475 -8.90 -20.69 -15.74
C SER A 475 -10.26 -20.12 -15.27
N THR A 476 -11.17 -19.87 -16.21
CA THR A 476 -12.58 -19.53 -15.99
C THR A 476 -13.53 -20.71 -16.15
N VAL A 477 -13.01 -21.95 -16.19
CA VAL A 477 -13.85 -23.16 -16.16
C VAL A 477 -14.70 -23.13 -14.87
N PRO A 478 -16.00 -23.48 -14.91
CA PRO A 478 -16.85 -23.50 -13.72
C PRO A 478 -16.24 -24.41 -12.64
N PHE A 479 -16.38 -23.96 -11.38
CA PHE A 479 -15.76 -24.58 -10.22
C PHE A 479 -16.21 -26.04 -10.05
N GLU A 480 -17.50 -26.28 -10.27
CA GLU A 480 -18.20 -27.54 -10.13
C GLU A 480 -17.65 -28.58 -11.11
N GLU A 481 -17.41 -28.19 -12.37
CA GLU A 481 -16.88 -29.09 -13.40
C GLU A 481 -15.47 -29.58 -13.04
N VAL A 482 -14.61 -28.68 -12.52
CA VAL A 482 -13.24 -29.04 -12.12
C VAL A 482 -13.24 -29.88 -10.85
N ALA A 483 -14.04 -29.48 -9.84
CA ALA A 483 -14.16 -30.22 -8.59
C ALA A 483 -14.70 -31.65 -8.81
N LEU A 484 -15.72 -31.81 -9.67
CA LEU A 484 -16.25 -33.12 -10.05
C LEU A 484 -15.21 -33.99 -10.77
N LYS A 485 -14.42 -33.42 -11.69
CA LYS A 485 -13.36 -34.17 -12.40
C LYS A 485 -12.32 -34.76 -11.46
N PHE A 486 -11.80 -33.99 -10.51
CA PHE A 486 -10.83 -34.50 -9.54
C PHE A 486 -11.46 -35.50 -8.55
N THR A 487 -12.68 -35.22 -8.07
CA THR A 487 -13.42 -36.13 -7.17
C THR A 487 -13.71 -37.48 -7.82
N GLN A 488 -14.15 -37.50 -9.09
CA GLN A 488 -14.40 -38.75 -9.83
C GLN A 488 -13.13 -39.60 -10.02
N LYS A 489 -11.96 -38.97 -10.19
CA LYS A 489 -10.66 -39.67 -10.25
C LYS A 489 -10.10 -40.04 -8.88
N LYS A 490 -10.74 -39.64 -7.78
CA LYS A 490 -10.29 -39.78 -6.37
C LYS A 490 -8.97 -39.05 -6.05
N GLU A 491 -8.57 -38.10 -6.88
CA GLU A 491 -7.30 -37.36 -6.78
C GLU A 491 -7.44 -36.17 -5.81
N ARG A 492 -7.50 -36.49 -4.51
CA ARG A 492 -7.77 -35.51 -3.43
C ARG A 492 -6.64 -34.52 -3.21
N ASP A 493 -5.39 -34.89 -3.46
CA ASP A 493 -4.25 -33.97 -3.29
C ASP A 493 -4.26 -32.87 -4.37
N ALA A 494 -4.61 -33.22 -5.62
CA ALA A 494 -4.81 -32.25 -6.70
C ALA A 494 -6.03 -31.36 -6.45
N LEU A 495 -7.12 -31.91 -5.91
CA LEU A 495 -8.28 -31.15 -5.48
C LEU A 495 -7.95 -30.16 -4.35
N ARG A 496 -7.19 -30.58 -3.34
CA ARG A 496 -6.69 -29.73 -2.24
C ARG A 496 -5.90 -28.54 -2.80
N PHE A 497 -4.96 -28.80 -3.72
CA PHE A 497 -4.17 -27.75 -4.37
C PHE A 497 -5.01 -26.80 -5.22
N PHE A 498 -6.00 -27.31 -5.97
CA PHE A 498 -6.97 -26.51 -6.73
C PHE A 498 -7.80 -25.61 -5.81
N LEU A 499 -8.30 -26.14 -4.70
CA LEU A 499 -9.12 -25.40 -3.73
C LEU A 499 -8.33 -24.28 -3.05
N ILE A 500 -7.08 -24.51 -2.62
CA ILE A 500 -6.19 -23.48 -2.07
C ILE A 500 -5.95 -22.38 -3.11
N SER A 501 -5.51 -22.77 -4.32
CA SER A 501 -5.25 -21.84 -5.43
C SER A 501 -6.50 -21.05 -5.87
N ARG A 502 -7.70 -21.55 -5.58
CA ARG A 502 -8.97 -20.85 -5.85
C ARG A 502 -9.37 -19.94 -4.69
N LEU A 503 -9.14 -20.35 -3.45
CA LEU A 503 -9.41 -19.58 -2.24
C LEU A 503 -8.59 -18.27 -2.23
N GLU A 504 -7.32 -18.33 -2.63
CA GLU A 504 -6.43 -17.18 -2.82
C GLU A 504 -6.98 -16.15 -3.84
N ARG A 505 -7.77 -16.61 -4.83
CA ARG A 505 -8.35 -15.75 -5.87
C ARG A 505 -9.70 -15.13 -5.49
N LEU A 506 -10.35 -15.58 -4.43
CA LEU A 506 -11.67 -15.08 -4.03
C LEU A 506 -11.56 -13.73 -3.33
N GLY A 507 -12.47 -12.81 -3.65
CA GLY A 507 -12.47 -11.46 -3.09
C GLY A 507 -12.88 -11.43 -1.62
N PRO A 508 -12.72 -10.30 -0.92
CA PRO A 508 -13.21 -10.13 0.45
C PRO A 508 -14.75 -10.15 0.56
N LYS A 509 -15.46 -10.00 -0.58
CA LYS A 509 -16.93 -10.04 -0.65
C LYS A 509 -17.50 -11.46 -0.59
N ASP A 510 -16.75 -12.48 -1.02
CA ASP A 510 -17.23 -13.85 -1.23
C ASP A 510 -17.20 -14.69 0.06
N LYS A 511 -17.59 -14.12 1.21
CA LYS A 511 -17.42 -14.74 2.54
C LYS A 511 -18.02 -16.15 2.62
N THR A 512 -19.22 -16.36 2.09
CA THR A 512 -19.88 -17.68 2.10
C THR A 512 -19.13 -18.74 1.29
N GLN A 513 -18.61 -18.38 0.11
CA GLN A 513 -17.80 -19.28 -0.71
C GLN A 513 -16.46 -19.59 -0.04
N LYS A 514 -15.84 -18.58 0.60
CA LYS A 514 -14.63 -18.78 1.41
C LYS A 514 -14.89 -19.74 2.57
N THR A 515 -15.94 -19.53 3.37
CA THR A 515 -16.29 -20.44 4.48
C THR A 515 -16.51 -21.87 3.98
N LEU A 516 -17.28 -22.07 2.89
CA LEU A 516 -17.54 -23.41 2.35
C LEU A 516 -16.25 -24.10 1.86
N ILE A 517 -15.44 -23.43 1.03
CA ILE A 517 -14.16 -23.96 0.54
C ILE A 517 -13.20 -24.21 1.70
N SER A 518 -13.11 -23.32 2.67
CA SER A 518 -12.27 -23.49 3.85
C SER A 518 -12.73 -24.67 4.72
N THR A 519 -14.04 -24.86 4.94
CA THR A 519 -14.54 -26.04 5.68
C THR A 519 -14.26 -27.35 4.94
N TRP A 520 -14.37 -27.37 3.60
CA TRP A 520 -14.03 -28.55 2.81
C TRP A 520 -12.51 -28.83 2.81
N LEU A 521 -11.69 -27.78 2.80
CA LEU A 521 -10.24 -27.90 2.98
C LEU A 521 -9.89 -28.50 4.35
N VAL A 522 -10.54 -28.06 5.45
CA VAL A 522 -10.34 -28.67 6.78
C VAL A 522 -10.61 -30.19 6.73
N GLU A 523 -11.71 -30.62 6.12
CA GLU A 523 -12.01 -32.05 5.94
C GLU A 523 -10.92 -32.78 5.13
N LEU A 524 -10.44 -32.20 4.03
CA LEU A 524 -9.38 -32.77 3.20
C LEU A 524 -8.03 -32.86 3.92
N TYR A 525 -7.66 -31.84 4.71
CA TYR A 525 -6.44 -31.86 5.54
C TYR A 525 -6.54 -32.94 6.64
N LEU A 526 -7.64 -32.98 7.40
CA LEU A 526 -7.86 -33.99 8.45
C LEU A 526 -7.91 -35.42 7.87
N PHE A 527 -8.57 -35.62 6.73
CA PHE A 527 -8.57 -36.91 6.04
C PHE A 527 -7.15 -37.32 5.62
N LYS A 528 -6.36 -36.42 5.03
CA LYS A 528 -4.99 -36.70 4.60
C LYS A 528 -4.06 -37.02 5.78
N MET A 529 -4.21 -36.33 6.91
CA MET A 529 -3.48 -36.64 8.15
C MET A 529 -3.81 -38.04 8.69
N ASN A 530 -5.09 -38.43 8.65
CA ASN A 530 -5.51 -39.77 9.06
C ASN A 530 -4.99 -40.84 8.09
N GLN A 531 -5.09 -40.60 6.77
CA GLN A 531 -4.55 -41.51 5.75
C GLN A 531 -3.04 -41.75 5.94
N LEU A 532 -2.26 -40.71 6.24
CA LEU A 532 -0.83 -40.86 6.50
C LEU A 532 -0.53 -41.59 7.81
N GLU A 533 -1.40 -41.49 8.82
CA GLU A 533 -1.27 -42.23 10.07
C GLU A 533 -1.63 -43.71 9.91
N ASP A 534 -2.69 -44.02 9.16
CA ASP A 534 -3.06 -45.39 8.77
C ASP A 534 -1.94 -46.05 7.94
N LEU A 535 -1.31 -45.29 7.04
CA LEU A 535 -0.15 -45.75 6.28
C LEU A 535 1.08 -45.95 7.18
N ALA A 536 1.41 -45.01 8.07
CA ALA A 536 2.54 -45.15 8.98
C ALA A 536 2.38 -46.34 9.96
N THR A 537 1.18 -46.54 10.49
CA THR A 537 0.87 -47.66 11.40
C THR A 537 0.87 -49.01 10.67
N SER A 538 0.31 -49.10 9.46
CA SER A 538 0.37 -50.33 8.65
C SER A 538 1.81 -50.72 8.29
N VAL A 539 2.65 -49.75 7.90
CA VAL A 539 4.06 -49.98 7.58
C VAL A 539 4.84 -50.46 8.82
N ASN A 540 4.59 -49.88 10.00
CA ASN A 540 5.16 -50.35 11.27
C ASN A 540 4.81 -51.83 11.55
N PHE A 541 3.59 -52.28 11.21
CA PHE A 541 3.16 -53.67 11.42
C PHE A 541 3.75 -54.66 10.40
N THR A 542 3.98 -54.22 9.15
CA THR A 542 4.53 -55.07 8.08
C THR A 542 6.06 -55.14 8.01
N SER A 543 6.76 -54.52 8.96
CA SER A 543 8.23 -54.33 8.93
C SER A 543 9.04 -55.59 9.31
N THR A 544 8.85 -56.69 8.57
CA THR A 544 9.63 -57.92 8.70
C THR A 544 10.21 -58.44 7.37
N SER A 545 10.08 -57.71 6.25
CA SER A 545 10.50 -58.20 4.92
C SER A 545 10.93 -57.13 3.91
N GLY A 546 12.13 -56.59 4.09
CA GLY A 546 13.17 -56.48 3.04
C GLY A 546 12.88 -55.90 1.64
N THR A 547 11.80 -55.16 1.40
CA THR A 547 11.53 -54.52 0.08
C THR A 547 11.22 -53.02 0.22
N THR A 548 11.47 -52.28 -0.86
CA THR A 548 11.60 -50.81 -0.93
C THR A 548 10.29 -50.05 -0.79
N VAL A 549 9.59 -50.24 0.31
CA VAL A 549 8.48 -49.38 0.74
C VAL A 549 9.06 -48.22 1.56
N LYS A 550 8.57 -47.00 1.29
CA LYS A 550 8.90 -45.79 2.05
C LYS A 550 8.81 -46.07 3.56
N SER A 551 9.84 -45.74 4.32
CA SER A 551 9.90 -46.05 5.75
C SER A 551 8.78 -45.35 6.52
N ALA A 552 8.37 -45.90 7.68
CA ALA A 552 7.39 -45.25 8.55
C ALA A 552 7.81 -43.82 8.94
N LYS A 553 9.12 -43.56 9.02
CA LYS A 553 9.68 -42.22 9.21
C LYS A 553 9.30 -41.25 8.08
N TYR A 554 9.36 -41.67 6.81
CA TYR A 554 8.95 -40.83 5.68
C TYR A 554 7.47 -40.41 5.79
N TYR A 555 6.58 -41.33 6.16
CA TYR A 555 5.16 -41.00 6.34
C TYR A 555 4.92 -40.10 7.55
N HIS A 556 5.73 -40.22 8.61
CA HIS A 556 5.68 -39.31 9.75
C HIS A 556 6.20 -37.90 9.39
N ASP A 557 7.28 -37.81 8.63
CA ASP A 557 7.83 -36.54 8.11
C ASP A 557 6.87 -35.86 7.09
N GLU A 558 6.13 -36.65 6.30
CA GLU A 558 5.04 -36.14 5.44
C GLU A 558 3.83 -35.68 6.28
N GLN A 559 3.52 -36.39 7.39
CA GLN A 559 2.45 -36.03 8.31
C GLN A 559 2.74 -34.74 9.08
N THR A 560 3.98 -34.51 9.53
CA THR A 560 4.37 -33.24 10.18
C THR A 560 4.31 -32.08 9.19
N SER A 561 4.83 -32.25 7.97
CA SER A 561 4.71 -31.26 6.90
C SER A 561 3.26 -30.84 6.64
N ILE A 562 2.33 -31.80 6.55
CA ILE A 562 0.90 -31.51 6.31
C ILE A 562 0.21 -30.93 7.56
N LYS A 563 0.68 -31.24 8.78
CA LYS A 563 0.25 -30.57 10.01
C LYS A 563 0.68 -29.10 10.03
N ASP A 564 1.89 -28.79 9.60
CA ASP A 564 2.39 -27.41 9.56
C ASP A 564 1.74 -26.60 8.41
N GLU A 565 1.49 -27.22 7.24
CA GLU A 565 0.62 -26.65 6.19
C GLU A 565 -0.79 -26.34 6.71
N PHE A 566 -1.38 -27.23 7.51
CA PHE A 566 -2.71 -27.04 8.09
C PHE A 566 -2.73 -25.92 9.13
N ARG A 567 -1.68 -25.78 9.95
CA ARG A 567 -1.52 -24.68 10.91
C ARG A 567 -1.42 -23.32 10.20
N THR A 568 -0.58 -23.21 9.17
CA THR A 568 -0.51 -21.99 8.34
C THR A 568 -1.83 -21.69 7.62
N PHE A 569 -2.55 -22.72 7.18
CA PHE A 569 -3.90 -22.55 6.63
C PHE A 569 -4.90 -22.02 7.67
N LEU A 570 -4.92 -22.55 8.89
CA LEU A 570 -5.75 -22.05 9.99
C LEU A 570 -5.38 -20.60 10.35
N GLU A 571 -4.10 -20.24 10.32
CA GLU A 571 -3.65 -18.87 10.56
C GLU A 571 -4.05 -17.88 9.46
N THR A 572 -4.04 -18.33 8.20
CA THR A 572 -4.35 -17.48 7.04
C THR A 572 -5.86 -17.30 6.83
N TYR A 573 -6.66 -18.32 7.18
CA TYR A 573 -8.10 -18.37 6.86
C TYR A 573 -9.03 -18.57 8.06
N GLY A 574 -8.50 -18.55 9.29
CA GLY A 574 -9.25 -18.84 10.52
C GLY A 574 -10.47 -17.94 10.75
N GLU A 575 -10.39 -16.65 10.43
CA GLU A 575 -11.54 -15.72 10.51
C GLU A 575 -12.71 -16.10 9.57
N ASN A 576 -12.42 -16.80 8.46
CA ASN A 576 -13.43 -17.22 7.49
C ASN A 576 -14.04 -18.59 7.82
N LEU A 577 -13.52 -19.30 8.82
CA LEU A 577 -14.01 -20.62 9.24
C LEU A 577 -15.18 -20.51 10.23
N HIS A 578 -16.24 -21.28 9.99
CA HIS A 578 -17.38 -21.34 10.90
C HIS A 578 -17.04 -22.18 12.13
N VAL A 579 -16.78 -21.50 13.24
CA VAL A 579 -16.22 -22.05 14.50
C VAL A 579 -16.93 -23.33 14.99
N PRO A 580 -18.28 -23.41 15.09
CA PRO A 580 -18.97 -24.62 15.56
C PRO A 580 -18.79 -25.85 14.66
N THR A 581 -18.70 -25.68 13.34
CA THR A 581 -18.50 -26.81 12.41
C THR A 581 -17.05 -27.27 12.39
N THR A 582 -16.09 -26.34 12.45
CA THR A 582 -14.66 -26.70 12.52
C THR A 582 -14.35 -27.50 13.78
N TYR A 583 -14.90 -27.11 14.95
CA TYR A 583 -14.77 -27.90 16.17
C TYR A 583 -15.38 -29.31 16.03
N LYS A 584 -16.58 -29.44 15.45
CA LYS A 584 -17.20 -30.75 15.20
C LYS A 584 -16.36 -31.64 14.29
N LEU A 585 -15.79 -31.09 13.21
CA LEU A 585 -14.92 -31.83 12.29
C LEU A 585 -13.63 -32.29 12.97
N ILE A 586 -12.87 -31.39 13.61
CA ILE A 586 -11.61 -31.78 14.27
C ILE A 586 -11.89 -32.79 15.41
N SER A 587 -12.99 -32.61 16.15
CA SER A 587 -13.43 -33.56 17.19
C SER A 587 -13.84 -34.92 16.64
N SER A 588 -14.54 -35.00 15.50
CA SER A 588 -14.90 -36.30 14.89
C SER A 588 -13.68 -37.07 14.37
N HIS A 589 -12.59 -36.36 14.08
CA HIS A 589 -11.30 -36.96 13.72
C HIS A 589 -10.40 -37.27 14.95
N GLY A 590 -10.82 -36.96 16.19
CA GLY A 590 -10.09 -37.27 17.43
C GLY A 590 -8.83 -36.44 17.69
N ARG A 591 -8.64 -35.33 16.95
CA ARG A 591 -7.38 -34.55 16.90
C ARG A 591 -7.30 -33.46 17.97
N HIS A 592 -7.13 -33.86 19.23
CA HIS A 592 -7.14 -32.96 20.40
C HIS A 592 -6.07 -31.84 20.34
N SER A 593 -4.86 -32.15 19.87
CA SER A 593 -3.78 -31.15 19.69
C SER A 593 -4.15 -30.03 18.72
N GLU A 594 -4.86 -30.37 17.65
CA GLU A 594 -5.31 -29.45 16.60
C GLU A 594 -6.54 -28.65 17.07
N ILE A 595 -7.40 -29.21 17.94
CA ILE A 595 -8.46 -28.46 18.64
C ILE A 595 -7.86 -27.35 19.51
N LEU A 596 -6.83 -27.67 20.30
CA LEU A 596 -6.14 -26.70 21.16
C LEU A 596 -5.47 -25.60 20.34
N TYR A 597 -4.86 -25.94 19.20
CA TYR A 597 -4.28 -24.97 18.27
C TYR A 597 -5.34 -24.02 17.70
N TYR A 598 -6.45 -24.56 17.23
CA TYR A 598 -7.55 -23.78 16.67
C TYR A 598 -8.23 -22.89 17.71
N ALA A 599 -8.42 -23.39 18.94
CA ALA A 599 -8.96 -22.62 20.05
C ALA A 599 -8.03 -21.47 20.50
N PHE A 600 -6.72 -21.73 20.54
CA PHE A 600 -5.71 -20.70 20.79
C PHE A 600 -5.73 -19.61 19.71
N TYR A 601 -5.89 -19.99 18.43
CA TYR A 601 -5.94 -19.05 17.30
C TYR A 601 -7.20 -18.17 17.30
N ILE A 602 -8.39 -18.74 17.55
CA ILE A 602 -9.65 -17.97 17.63
C ILE A 602 -9.67 -17.02 18.84
N GLY A 603 -8.85 -17.29 19.86
CA GLY A 603 -8.96 -16.65 21.16
C GLY A 603 -10.11 -17.19 22.02
N ASP A 604 -10.51 -18.44 21.77
CA ASP A 604 -11.45 -19.22 22.59
C ASP A 604 -10.68 -19.86 23.78
N TYR A 605 -10.02 -18.99 24.55
CA TYR A 605 -9.14 -19.39 25.65
C TYR A 605 -9.90 -20.03 26.82
N GLU A 606 -11.22 -19.85 26.89
CA GLU A 606 -12.08 -20.53 27.85
C GLU A 606 -11.95 -22.06 27.72
N LYS A 607 -12.14 -22.60 26.51
CA LYS A 607 -11.97 -24.04 26.25
C LYS A 607 -10.53 -24.53 26.44
N VAL A 608 -9.55 -23.68 26.11
CA VAL A 608 -8.13 -24.01 26.29
C VAL A 608 -7.83 -24.17 27.79
N ILE A 609 -8.28 -23.24 28.62
CA ILE A 609 -8.08 -23.27 30.08
C ILE A 609 -8.91 -24.39 30.72
N ASP A 610 -10.17 -24.59 30.32
CA ASP A 610 -10.99 -25.73 30.78
C ASP A 610 -10.29 -27.09 30.49
N ASN A 611 -9.66 -27.25 29.33
CA ASN A 611 -8.89 -28.46 29.03
C ASN A 611 -7.61 -28.61 29.87
N TRP A 612 -6.81 -27.54 30.05
CA TRP A 612 -5.64 -27.59 30.94
C TRP A 612 -6.00 -27.87 32.40
N ILE A 613 -7.15 -27.36 32.87
CA ILE A 613 -7.71 -27.66 34.20
C ILE A 613 -8.14 -29.13 34.29
N PHE A 614 -8.79 -29.67 33.26
CA PHE A 614 -9.15 -31.10 33.21
C PHE A 614 -7.91 -32.01 33.20
N GLU A 615 -6.87 -31.64 32.45
CA GLU A 615 -5.55 -32.29 32.46
C GLU A 615 -4.73 -32.05 33.76
N LYS A 616 -5.27 -31.27 34.71
CA LYS A 616 -4.61 -30.85 35.97
C LYS A 616 -3.28 -30.11 35.78
N ASN A 617 -3.08 -29.49 34.61
CA ASN A 617 -1.87 -28.73 34.28
C ASN A 617 -2.03 -27.25 34.64
N TRP A 618 -2.13 -26.98 35.95
CA TRP A 618 -2.40 -25.65 36.51
C TRP A 618 -1.40 -24.58 36.05
N ASP A 619 -0.12 -24.94 35.91
CA ASP A 619 0.93 -24.01 35.50
C ASP A 619 0.74 -23.50 34.08
N LYS A 620 0.35 -24.37 33.14
CA LYS A 620 0.01 -23.94 31.77
C LYS A 620 -1.31 -23.18 31.72
N ALA A 621 -2.29 -23.57 32.53
CA ALA A 621 -3.54 -22.82 32.65
C ALA A 621 -3.29 -21.37 33.10
N ILE A 622 -2.45 -21.16 34.12
CA ILE A 622 -2.04 -19.83 34.59
C ILE A 622 -1.24 -19.09 33.51
N GLN A 623 -0.26 -19.71 32.83
CA GLN A 623 0.49 -19.07 31.74
C GLN A 623 -0.37 -18.65 30.54
N VAL A 624 -1.48 -19.35 30.27
CA VAL A 624 -2.45 -18.98 29.22
C VAL A 624 -3.38 -17.87 29.71
N LEU A 625 -3.82 -17.93 30.97
CA LEU A 625 -4.71 -16.94 31.59
C LEU A 625 -4.02 -15.59 31.84
N ASP A 626 -2.77 -15.58 32.30
CA ASP A 626 -1.94 -14.39 32.53
C ASP A 626 -1.70 -13.56 31.25
N LYS A 627 -1.82 -14.18 30.08
CA LYS A 627 -1.76 -13.49 28.78
C LYS A 627 -3.11 -12.91 28.32
N GLN A 628 -4.18 -13.10 29.08
CA GLN A 628 -5.53 -12.65 28.71
C GLN A 628 -5.86 -11.26 29.23
N VAL A 629 -6.63 -10.53 28.43
CA VAL A 629 -7.19 -9.21 28.79
C VAL A 629 -8.66 -9.33 29.26
N LYS A 630 -9.30 -10.50 29.07
CA LYS A 630 -10.72 -10.71 29.40
C LYS A 630 -10.91 -11.03 30.89
N ASN A 631 -11.26 -10.02 31.69
CA ASN A 631 -11.54 -10.12 33.12
C ASN A 631 -12.47 -11.29 33.51
N ASP A 632 -13.49 -11.61 32.69
CA ASP A 632 -14.47 -12.68 32.96
C ASP A 632 -13.82 -14.07 33.09
N LEU A 633 -12.75 -14.34 32.34
CA LEU A 633 -12.02 -15.61 32.42
C LEU A 633 -11.33 -15.74 33.78
N PHE A 634 -10.74 -14.65 34.29
CA PHE A 634 -10.14 -14.63 35.62
C PHE A 634 -11.18 -14.92 36.70
N TYR A 635 -12.39 -14.36 36.61
CA TYR A 635 -13.45 -14.64 37.58
C TYR A 635 -13.94 -16.10 37.52
N LYS A 636 -14.17 -16.67 36.32
CA LYS A 636 -14.59 -18.09 36.18
C LYS A 636 -13.55 -19.06 36.75
N PHE A 637 -12.27 -18.84 36.44
CA PHE A 637 -11.18 -19.75 36.80
C PHE A 637 -10.53 -19.45 38.16
N SER A 638 -10.86 -18.33 38.81
CA SER A 638 -10.37 -17.96 40.14
C SER A 638 -10.59 -19.05 41.20
N SER A 639 -11.80 -19.64 41.26
CA SER A 639 -12.18 -20.57 42.32
C SER A 639 -11.45 -21.93 42.24
N PRO A 640 -11.35 -22.60 41.08
CA PRO A 640 -10.52 -23.80 40.94
C PRO A 640 -9.03 -23.56 41.16
N LEU A 641 -8.51 -22.42 40.70
CA LEU A 641 -7.07 -22.15 40.76
C LEU A 641 -6.62 -21.76 42.18
N MET A 642 -7.38 -20.95 42.92
CA MET A 642 -7.09 -20.59 44.33
C MET A 642 -7.11 -21.78 45.29
N GLU A 643 -7.95 -22.78 45.02
CA GLU A 643 -8.06 -23.98 45.84
C GLU A 643 -6.79 -24.85 45.73
N ASN A 644 -6.25 -24.97 44.52
CA ASN A 644 -5.09 -25.80 44.21
C ASN A 644 -3.75 -25.04 44.36
N VAL A 645 -3.57 -23.90 43.66
CA VAL A 645 -2.30 -23.18 43.52
C VAL A 645 -2.44 -21.67 43.87
N PRO A 646 -2.67 -21.32 45.15
CA PRO A 646 -2.99 -19.95 45.58
C PRO A 646 -1.86 -18.92 45.39
N GLU A 647 -0.59 -19.35 45.48
CA GLU A 647 0.56 -18.44 45.38
C GLU A 647 0.67 -17.88 43.95
N LYS A 648 0.81 -18.75 42.95
CA LYS A 648 0.91 -18.36 41.54
C LYS A 648 -0.34 -17.63 41.01
N THR A 649 -1.52 -17.88 41.59
CA THR A 649 -2.74 -17.12 41.25
C THR A 649 -2.77 -15.74 41.86
N VAL A 650 -2.28 -15.56 43.10
CA VAL A 650 -2.16 -14.23 43.70
C VAL A 650 -1.03 -13.45 43.05
N ASP A 651 0.08 -14.10 42.66
CA ASP A 651 1.08 -13.49 41.78
C ASP A 651 0.42 -12.98 40.50
N MET A 652 -0.33 -13.83 39.78
CA MET A 652 -1.07 -13.43 38.57
C MET A 652 -2.03 -12.26 38.83
N TRP A 653 -2.80 -12.25 39.91
CA TRP A 653 -3.70 -11.12 40.22
C TRP A 653 -2.96 -9.82 40.56
N ILE A 654 -1.74 -9.89 41.12
CA ILE A 654 -0.90 -8.71 41.38
C ILE A 654 -0.32 -8.14 40.07
N HIS A 655 -0.06 -8.98 39.06
CA HIS A 655 0.37 -8.51 37.73
C HIS A 655 -0.77 -7.80 36.95
N HIS A 656 -2.04 -8.08 37.27
CA HIS A 656 -3.22 -7.54 36.58
C HIS A 656 -4.07 -6.62 37.47
N PRO A 657 -3.72 -5.32 37.58
CA PRO A 657 -4.40 -4.37 38.48
C PRO A 657 -5.84 -4.02 38.07
N ASN A 658 -6.26 -4.36 36.84
CA ASN A 658 -7.58 -4.04 36.29
C ASN A 658 -8.71 -5.00 36.71
N LEU A 659 -8.45 -5.91 37.67
CA LEU A 659 -9.42 -6.89 38.16
C LEU A 659 -10.27 -6.30 39.29
N ASN A 660 -11.60 -6.44 39.19
CA ASN A 660 -12.54 -6.00 40.22
C ASN A 660 -12.51 -6.97 41.42
N PRO A 661 -11.98 -6.59 42.60
CA PRO A 661 -11.72 -7.56 43.67
C PRO A 661 -13.03 -8.12 44.27
N ARG A 662 -14.15 -7.38 44.17
CA ARG A 662 -15.49 -7.87 44.56
C ARG A 662 -15.87 -9.21 43.94
N HIS A 663 -15.51 -9.45 42.67
CA HIS A 663 -15.80 -10.70 41.98
C HIS A 663 -14.83 -11.84 42.32
N LEU A 664 -13.72 -11.53 42.99
CA LEU A 664 -12.75 -12.50 43.52
C LEU A 664 -13.07 -12.92 44.97
N ILE A 665 -13.93 -12.18 45.69
CA ILE A 665 -14.38 -12.52 47.06
C ILE A 665 -14.90 -13.98 47.15
N PRO A 666 -15.71 -14.53 46.22
CA PRO A 666 -16.14 -15.93 46.30
C PRO A 666 -14.98 -16.94 46.26
N ALA A 667 -13.93 -16.67 45.49
CA ALA A 667 -12.73 -17.51 45.45
C ALA A 667 -11.90 -17.37 46.74
N LEU A 668 -11.78 -16.14 47.26
CA LEU A 668 -11.12 -15.83 48.53
C LEU A 668 -11.84 -16.42 49.75
N LEU A 669 -13.17 -16.53 49.72
CA LEU A 669 -13.97 -17.18 50.78
C LEU A 669 -13.86 -18.72 50.74
N ARG A 670 -13.68 -19.32 49.56
CA ARG A 670 -13.38 -20.76 49.43
C ARG A 670 -11.95 -21.08 49.87
N TYR A 671 -11.03 -20.11 49.80
CA TYR A 671 -9.67 -20.23 50.30
C TYR A 671 -9.65 -20.16 51.84
N ASN A 672 -9.61 -21.33 52.49
CA ASN A 672 -9.49 -21.44 53.94
C ASN A 672 -8.05 -21.79 54.36
N HIS A 673 -7.31 -20.80 54.87
CA HIS A 673 -5.94 -20.95 55.38
C HIS A 673 -5.85 -21.96 56.55
N ALA A 674 -6.88 -22.03 57.41
CA ALA A 674 -6.87 -22.87 58.61
C ALA A 674 -6.82 -24.38 58.32
N ASN A 675 -7.22 -24.82 57.11
CA ASN A 675 -7.20 -26.21 56.68
C ASN A 675 -5.92 -26.61 55.91
N ARG A 676 -5.00 -25.67 55.63
CA ARG A 676 -3.72 -25.99 54.97
C ARG A 676 -2.64 -26.39 55.98
N ILE A 677 -1.80 -27.33 55.55
CA ILE A 677 -0.74 -27.94 56.38
C ILE A 677 0.36 -26.92 56.67
N ASP A 678 0.67 -26.04 55.70
CA ASP A 678 1.68 -25.00 55.80
C ASP A 678 1.15 -23.72 56.47
N ARG A 679 1.00 -23.77 57.79
CA ARG A 679 0.64 -22.59 58.62
C ARG A 679 1.68 -21.46 58.61
N ILE A 680 2.83 -21.68 57.99
CA ILE A 680 3.98 -20.76 57.93
C ILE A 680 3.85 -19.79 56.75
N ALA A 681 3.17 -20.20 55.67
CA ALA A 681 2.99 -19.33 54.51
C ALA A 681 2.03 -18.17 54.87
N GLU A 682 2.43 -16.96 54.49
CA GLU A 682 1.57 -15.77 54.62
C GLU A 682 0.19 -16.04 54.00
N ASN A 683 -0.83 -15.48 54.63
CA ASN A 683 -2.21 -15.71 54.22
C ASN A 683 -2.44 -15.02 52.86
N GLN A 684 -2.44 -15.77 51.75
CA GLN A 684 -2.33 -15.21 50.39
C GLN A 684 -3.52 -14.30 50.03
N ALA A 685 -4.68 -14.54 50.62
CA ALA A 685 -5.82 -13.63 50.58
C ALA A 685 -5.49 -12.24 51.15
N ILE A 686 -4.78 -12.19 52.28
CA ILE A 686 -4.33 -10.94 52.92
C ILE A 686 -3.24 -10.28 52.07
N ARG A 687 -2.30 -11.05 51.49
CA ARG A 687 -1.25 -10.53 50.60
C ARG A 687 -1.83 -9.84 49.35
N TYR A 688 -2.90 -10.40 48.78
CA TYR A 688 -3.61 -9.77 47.67
C TYR A 688 -4.41 -8.54 48.10
N LEU A 689 -5.20 -8.65 49.18
CA LEU A 689 -6.07 -7.57 49.63
C LEU A 689 -5.28 -6.37 50.18
N SER A 690 -4.14 -6.60 50.83
CA SER A 690 -3.25 -5.51 51.27
C SER A 690 -2.63 -4.78 50.07
N TYR A 691 -2.28 -5.47 48.98
CA TYR A 691 -1.88 -4.85 47.72
C TYR A 691 -3.02 -4.03 47.09
N VAL A 692 -4.25 -4.56 47.07
CA VAL A 692 -5.45 -3.86 46.57
C VAL A 692 -5.71 -2.55 47.33
N VAL A 693 -5.53 -2.53 48.65
CA VAL A 693 -5.71 -1.30 49.43
C VAL A 693 -4.50 -0.36 49.29
N SER A 694 -3.28 -0.85 49.52
CA SER A 694 -2.08 0.01 49.61
C SER A 694 -1.51 0.49 48.27
N VAL A 695 -1.70 -0.26 47.18
CA VAL A 695 -1.12 0.06 45.86
C VAL A 695 -2.18 0.46 44.85
N LEU A 696 -3.36 -0.17 44.85
CA LEU A 696 -4.44 0.20 43.92
C LEU A 696 -5.35 1.31 44.45
N GLY A 697 -5.26 1.68 45.74
CA GLY A 697 -6.05 2.77 46.33
C GLY A 697 -7.57 2.55 46.23
N ASN A 698 -8.02 1.30 46.25
CA ASN A 698 -9.43 0.97 46.08
C ASN A 698 -10.22 1.44 47.31
N THR A 699 -11.32 2.18 47.11
CA THR A 699 -12.14 2.79 48.18
C THR A 699 -13.31 1.91 48.66
N ASP A 700 -13.39 0.66 48.20
CA ASP A 700 -14.55 -0.20 48.44
C ASP A 700 -14.69 -0.67 49.90
N SER A 701 -15.73 -0.18 50.59
CA SER A 701 -15.98 -0.55 52.00
C SER A 701 -16.08 -2.06 52.26
N VAL A 702 -16.58 -2.86 51.30
CA VAL A 702 -16.67 -4.32 51.45
C VAL A 702 -15.28 -4.97 51.51
N ILE A 703 -14.31 -4.45 50.75
CA ILE A 703 -12.94 -4.96 50.69
C ILE A 703 -12.20 -4.66 52.00
N HIS A 704 -12.28 -3.43 52.49
CA HIS A 704 -11.69 -3.04 53.77
C HIS A 704 -12.32 -3.80 54.94
N ASN A 705 -13.65 -3.93 54.97
CA ASN A 705 -14.35 -4.74 55.98
C ASN A 705 -13.93 -6.23 55.94
N PHE A 706 -13.73 -6.81 54.74
CA PHE A 706 -13.28 -8.19 54.60
C PHE A 706 -11.81 -8.37 55.01
N LEU A 707 -10.93 -7.45 54.62
CA LEU A 707 -9.52 -7.43 55.03
C LEU A 707 -9.37 -7.25 56.55
N LEU A 708 -10.14 -6.34 57.16
CA LEU A 708 -10.23 -6.17 58.60
C LEU A 708 -10.70 -7.45 59.30
N THR A 709 -11.69 -8.15 58.73
CA THR A 709 -12.14 -9.46 59.23
C THR A 709 -11.01 -10.49 59.16
N LEU A 710 -10.26 -10.54 58.05
CA LEU A 710 -9.13 -11.46 57.88
C LEU A 710 -7.94 -11.13 58.80
N TYR A 711 -7.71 -9.87 59.16
CA TYR A 711 -6.72 -9.47 60.17
C TYR A 711 -7.17 -9.82 61.59
N ALA A 712 -8.41 -9.48 61.96
CA ALA A 712 -8.93 -9.74 63.30
C ALA A 712 -9.05 -11.24 63.63
N THR A 713 -9.38 -12.07 62.62
CA THR A 713 -9.51 -13.54 62.74
C THR A 713 -8.17 -14.29 62.75
N GLN A 714 -7.02 -13.61 62.60
CA GLN A 714 -5.72 -14.28 62.74
C GLN A 714 -5.53 -14.82 64.17
N PRO A 715 -4.86 -15.98 64.35
CA PRO A 715 -4.59 -16.56 65.66
C PRO A 715 -3.44 -15.90 66.44
N THR A 716 -2.75 -14.93 65.82
CA THR A 716 -1.66 -14.14 66.44
C THR A 716 -2.21 -13.10 67.41
N ASN A 717 -1.53 -12.84 68.53
CA ASN A 717 -1.94 -11.80 69.48
C ASN A 717 -1.43 -10.39 69.08
N ASP A 718 -0.52 -10.30 68.11
CA ASP A 718 0.09 -9.05 67.67
C ASP A 718 -0.86 -8.19 66.83
N GLU A 719 -1.26 -7.04 67.36
CA GLU A 719 -2.16 -6.10 66.66
C GLU A 719 -1.46 -5.21 65.62
N THR A 720 -0.14 -5.31 65.45
CA THR A 720 0.68 -4.37 64.66
C THR A 720 0.26 -4.25 63.19
N ALA A 721 -0.07 -5.37 62.53
CA ALA A 721 -0.52 -5.37 61.14
C ALA A 721 -1.93 -4.77 60.97
N LEU A 722 -2.80 -4.93 61.98
CA LEU A 722 -4.13 -4.33 62.00
C LEU A 722 -4.03 -2.82 62.31
N LEU A 723 -3.18 -2.42 63.25
CA LEU A 723 -2.96 -1.01 63.61
C LEU A 723 -2.28 -0.22 62.49
N THR A 724 -1.37 -0.82 61.72
CA THR A 724 -0.80 -0.16 60.53
C THR A 724 -1.84 0.02 59.43
N PHE A 725 -2.69 -0.98 59.19
CA PHE A 725 -3.84 -0.86 58.29
C PHE A 725 -4.80 0.27 58.74
N LEU A 726 -5.25 0.26 59.99
CA LEU A 726 -6.17 1.27 60.55
C LEU A 726 -5.59 2.70 60.55
N LYS A 727 -4.27 2.87 60.71
CA LYS A 727 -3.60 4.18 60.65
C LYS A 727 -3.36 4.69 59.23
N ASN A 728 -3.18 3.78 58.27
CA ASN A 728 -2.85 4.16 56.89
C ASN A 728 -4.08 4.64 56.08
N GLU A 729 -5.31 4.31 56.48
CA GLU A 729 -6.53 4.78 55.79
C GLU A 729 -6.85 6.28 56.01
N GLY A 730 -6.25 6.93 57.02
CA GLY A 730 -6.42 8.37 57.23
C GLY A 730 -7.87 8.80 57.53
N ARG A 731 -8.26 9.99 57.05
CA ARG A 731 -9.58 10.60 57.33
C ARG A 731 -10.72 10.09 56.47
N GLU A 732 -10.45 9.55 55.27
CA GLU A 732 -11.47 8.95 54.40
C GLU A 732 -11.64 7.47 54.74
N MET A 733 -12.12 7.20 55.95
CA MET A 733 -12.25 5.84 56.48
C MET A 733 -13.22 5.03 55.62
N HIS A 734 -12.72 4.01 54.91
CA HIS A 734 -13.53 3.27 53.95
C HIS A 734 -14.20 2.04 54.57
N TYR A 735 -13.70 1.49 55.69
CA TYR A 735 -14.42 0.48 56.47
C TYR A 735 -15.57 1.06 57.30
N LYS A 736 -16.47 0.19 57.77
CA LYS A 736 -17.59 0.58 58.65
C LYS A 736 -17.17 0.50 60.12
N LEU A 737 -17.13 1.64 60.80
CA LEU A 737 -16.70 1.75 62.21
C LEU A 737 -17.47 0.80 63.14
N ASP A 738 -18.80 0.77 63.07
CA ASP A 738 -19.65 -0.16 63.85
C ASP A 738 -19.36 -1.65 63.60
N TYR A 739 -18.87 -2.00 62.41
CA TYR A 739 -18.54 -3.37 62.03
C TYR A 739 -17.15 -3.74 62.54
N ALA A 740 -16.19 -2.82 62.36
CA ALA A 740 -14.85 -2.92 62.88
C ALA A 740 -14.84 -3.09 64.40
N LEU A 741 -15.54 -2.23 65.16
CA LEU A 741 -15.66 -2.35 66.62
C LEU A 741 -16.22 -3.70 67.04
N ARG A 742 -17.30 -4.18 66.40
CA ARG A 742 -17.91 -5.47 66.75
C ARG A 742 -16.95 -6.64 66.56
N ILE A 743 -16.18 -6.64 65.47
CA ILE A 743 -15.22 -7.71 65.17
C ILE A 743 -13.98 -7.62 66.05
N CYS A 744 -13.38 -6.43 66.19
CA CYS A 744 -12.23 -6.20 67.06
C CYS A 744 -12.55 -6.56 68.52
N ASN A 745 -13.73 -6.18 69.03
CA ASN A 745 -14.17 -6.53 70.37
C ASN A 745 -14.43 -8.05 70.51
N HIS A 746 -15.08 -8.69 69.53
CA HIS A 746 -15.30 -10.15 69.55
C HIS A 746 -13.99 -10.96 69.56
N HIS A 747 -12.94 -10.47 68.90
CA HIS A 747 -11.62 -11.09 68.86
C HIS A 747 -10.62 -10.50 69.87
N GLY A 748 -11.05 -9.67 70.82
CA GLY A 748 -10.21 -9.15 71.91
C GLY A 748 -9.09 -8.17 71.50
N ARG A 749 -9.25 -7.45 70.38
CA ARG A 749 -8.26 -6.52 69.80
C ARG A 749 -8.35 -5.13 70.44
N THR A 750 -7.82 -5.03 71.65
CA THR A 750 -7.97 -3.88 72.56
C THR A 750 -7.41 -2.56 71.99
N GLN A 751 -6.19 -2.57 71.45
CA GLN A 751 -5.53 -1.35 70.96
C GLN A 751 -6.21 -0.83 69.70
N SER A 752 -6.65 -1.76 68.83
CA SER A 752 -7.43 -1.49 67.64
C SER A 752 -8.82 -0.94 67.97
N CYS A 753 -9.50 -1.48 69.00
CA CYS A 753 -10.75 -0.92 69.50
C CYS A 753 -10.58 0.52 69.98
N VAL A 754 -9.61 0.80 70.85
CA VAL A 754 -9.33 2.16 71.37
C VAL A 754 -9.06 3.14 70.23
N HIS A 755 -8.32 2.72 69.20
CA HIS A 755 -8.12 3.51 67.99
C HIS A 755 -9.46 3.84 67.29
N ILE A 756 -10.30 2.84 67.02
CA ILE A 756 -11.58 3.06 66.32
C ILE A 756 -12.53 3.96 67.14
N TYR A 757 -12.62 3.80 68.47
CA TYR A 757 -13.41 4.72 69.32
C TYR A 757 -12.90 6.17 69.23
N SER A 758 -11.58 6.37 69.16
CA SER A 758 -10.99 7.71 69.02
C SER A 758 -11.27 8.36 67.66
N GLU A 759 -11.37 7.58 66.58
CA GLU A 759 -11.74 8.07 65.25
C GLU A 759 -13.27 8.28 65.12
N MET A 760 -14.08 7.59 65.94
CA MET A 760 -15.53 7.85 66.09
C MET A 760 -15.84 9.13 66.90
N GLY A 761 -14.83 9.81 67.46
CA GLY A 761 -15.01 10.95 68.37
C GLY A 761 -15.49 10.57 69.78
N LEU A 762 -15.59 9.27 70.09
CA LEU A 762 -16.04 8.75 71.39
C LEU A 762 -14.85 8.63 72.35
N TYR A 763 -14.18 9.76 72.60
CA TYR A 763 -12.95 9.81 73.40
C TYR A 763 -13.15 9.39 74.87
N GLU A 764 -14.33 9.64 75.46
CA GLU A 764 -14.64 9.17 76.82
C GLU A 764 -14.61 7.63 76.90
N GLU A 765 -15.26 6.94 75.96
CA GLU A 765 -15.26 5.47 75.88
C GLU A 765 -13.87 4.90 75.51
N ALA A 766 -13.13 5.58 74.63
CA ALA A 766 -11.76 5.22 74.26
C ALA A 766 -10.80 5.26 75.46
N VAL A 767 -10.90 6.32 76.28
CA VAL A 767 -10.10 6.48 77.50
C VAL A 767 -10.51 5.46 78.56
N ASP A 768 -11.80 5.25 78.80
CA ASP A 768 -12.27 4.26 79.78
C ASP A 768 -11.84 2.83 79.43
N LEU A 769 -11.84 2.45 78.14
CA LEU A 769 -11.32 1.15 77.69
C LEU A 769 -9.80 1.04 77.81
N ALA A 770 -9.04 2.10 77.49
CA ALA A 770 -7.60 2.12 77.69
C ALA A 770 -7.21 2.00 79.17
N LEU A 771 -7.93 2.71 80.07
CA LEU A 771 -7.76 2.61 81.52
C LEU A 771 -8.15 1.22 82.04
N GLY A 772 -9.24 0.64 81.55
CA GLY A 772 -9.69 -0.72 81.90
C GLY A 772 -8.66 -1.81 81.55
N HIS A 773 -7.88 -1.61 80.50
CA HIS A 773 -6.77 -2.50 80.10
C HIS A 773 -5.38 -2.08 80.63
N ARG A 774 -5.31 -1.00 81.43
CA ARG A 774 -4.10 -0.42 82.07
C ARG A 774 -3.09 0.26 81.13
N ASP A 775 -3.48 0.63 79.90
CA ASP A 775 -2.63 1.35 78.95
C ASP A 775 -2.73 2.88 79.15
N LEU A 776 -2.04 3.40 80.17
CA LEU A 776 -2.01 4.84 80.52
C LEU A 776 -1.49 5.75 79.39
N ASP A 777 -0.54 5.27 78.58
CA ASP A 777 -0.01 6.04 77.44
C ASP A 777 -1.03 6.18 76.29
N LEU A 778 -1.87 5.17 76.05
CA LEU A 778 -2.97 5.26 75.07
C LEU A 778 -4.10 6.15 75.60
N ALA A 779 -4.38 6.13 76.90
CA ALA A 779 -5.31 7.06 77.52
C ALA A 779 -4.85 8.52 77.34
N ARG A 780 -3.56 8.83 77.56
CA ARG A 780 -2.99 10.17 77.29
C ARG A 780 -3.19 10.59 75.84
N VAL A 781 -2.72 9.77 74.89
CA VAL A 781 -2.77 10.12 73.46
C VAL A 781 -4.19 10.42 72.99
N ASN A 782 -5.21 9.71 73.49
CA ASN A 782 -6.60 9.98 73.11
C ASN A 782 -7.26 11.13 73.89
N ALA A 783 -6.72 11.52 75.05
CA ALA A 783 -7.16 12.72 75.76
C ALA A 783 -6.64 14.02 75.15
N ASP A 784 -5.50 13.98 74.45
CA ASP A 784 -4.92 15.14 73.75
C ASP A 784 -5.49 15.36 72.34
N LYS A 785 -6.02 14.30 71.68
CA LYS A 785 -6.66 14.37 70.35
C LYS A 785 -7.76 15.44 70.15
N PRO A 786 -8.67 15.73 71.10
CA PRO A 786 -9.66 16.79 70.93
C PRO A 786 -9.03 18.20 71.06
N GLU A 787 -8.41 18.67 69.97
CA GLU A 787 -7.80 20.01 69.87
C GLU A 787 -8.84 21.13 69.85
N ASP A 788 -10.00 20.92 69.22
CA ASP A 788 -11.07 21.94 69.07
C ASP A 788 -11.92 22.14 70.34
N ASP A 789 -11.89 21.18 71.28
CA ASP A 789 -12.90 21.04 72.34
C ASP A 789 -12.25 21.00 73.74
N ASP A 790 -11.66 22.14 74.13
CA ASP A 790 -10.92 22.33 75.40
C ASP A 790 -11.70 21.88 76.64
N VAL A 791 -13.03 22.00 76.63
CA VAL A 791 -13.91 21.55 77.72
C VAL A 791 -13.90 20.03 77.86
N LEU A 792 -13.90 19.32 76.74
CA LEU A 792 -13.86 17.85 76.70
C LEU A 792 -12.44 17.35 76.99
N ARG A 793 -11.41 17.98 76.40
CA ARG A 793 -9.99 17.73 76.72
C ARG A 793 -9.73 17.86 78.22
N LYS A 794 -10.17 18.96 78.84
CA LYS A 794 -10.09 19.19 80.29
C LYS A 794 -10.83 18.11 81.09
N ARG A 795 -12.03 17.67 80.66
CA ARG A 795 -12.78 16.60 81.34
C ARG A 795 -12.06 15.25 81.27
N LEU A 796 -11.54 14.87 80.11
CA LEU A 796 -10.77 13.63 79.94
C LEU A 796 -9.52 13.64 80.80
N TRP A 797 -8.77 14.75 80.80
CA TRP A 797 -7.60 14.93 81.65
C TRP A 797 -7.95 14.92 83.15
N VAL A 798 -9.08 15.47 83.58
CA VAL A 798 -9.59 15.31 84.96
C VAL A 798 -9.96 13.86 85.27
N ASN A 799 -10.57 13.12 84.34
CA ASN A 799 -10.88 11.70 84.54
C ASN A 799 -9.61 10.83 84.65
N ILE A 800 -8.60 11.08 83.81
CA ILE A 800 -7.30 10.43 83.89
C ILE A 800 -6.57 10.83 85.18
N ALA A 801 -6.56 12.11 85.55
CA ALA A 801 -5.98 12.56 86.82
C ALA A 801 -6.68 11.90 88.03
N LYS A 802 -8.01 11.78 88.00
CA LYS A 802 -8.80 11.07 89.01
C LYS A 802 -8.51 9.57 89.06
N TYR A 803 -8.16 8.94 87.94
CA TYR A 803 -7.67 7.56 87.90
C TYR A 803 -6.25 7.48 88.49
N VAL A 804 -5.33 8.31 88.03
CA VAL A 804 -3.92 8.37 88.47
C VAL A 804 -3.80 8.68 89.96
N ILE A 805 -4.57 9.63 90.51
CA ILE A 805 -4.57 9.99 91.94
C ILE A 805 -5.18 8.86 92.82
N LYS A 806 -6.05 8.01 92.26
CA LYS A 806 -6.63 6.85 92.96
C LYS A 806 -5.70 5.64 92.98
N ASP A 807 -5.04 5.36 91.86
CA ASP A 807 -4.12 4.20 91.73
C ASP A 807 -2.71 4.51 92.24
N ASN A 808 -2.17 5.72 92.00
CA ASN A 808 -0.82 6.12 92.39
C ASN A 808 -0.84 7.17 93.52
N LYS A 809 -0.23 6.83 94.66
CA LYS A 809 -0.20 7.68 95.87
C LYS A 809 0.85 8.80 95.85
N ASP A 810 1.65 8.91 94.79
CA ASP A 810 2.76 9.87 94.71
C ASP A 810 2.32 11.20 94.07
N ILE A 811 2.11 12.21 94.91
CA ILE A 811 1.72 13.58 94.49
C ILE A 811 2.73 14.16 93.48
N LYS A 812 4.03 13.82 93.59
CA LYS A 812 5.07 14.36 92.70
C LYS A 812 5.04 13.79 91.29
N SER A 813 4.69 12.51 91.12
CA SER A 813 4.50 11.93 89.78
C SER A 813 3.19 12.39 89.16
N ALA A 814 2.13 12.57 89.97
CA ALA A 814 0.90 13.23 89.54
C ALA A 814 1.15 14.69 89.10
N MET A 815 1.92 15.48 89.85
CA MET A 815 2.26 16.86 89.45
C MET A 815 3.16 16.92 88.21
N GLN A 816 4.09 15.97 88.01
CA GLN A 816 4.82 15.85 86.75
C GLN A 816 3.94 15.40 85.57
N PHE A 817 2.88 14.65 85.84
CA PHE A 817 1.86 14.27 84.85
C PHE A 817 0.98 15.47 84.46
N LEU A 818 0.66 16.33 85.43
CA LEU A 818 -0.15 17.54 85.26
C LEU A 818 0.62 18.69 84.58
N LYS A 819 1.92 18.84 84.84
CA LYS A 819 2.82 19.80 84.13
C LYS A 819 2.99 19.54 82.62
N LYS A 820 2.29 18.54 82.06
CA LYS A 820 2.24 18.25 80.62
C LYS A 820 0.91 18.65 79.96
N CYS A 821 -0.01 19.27 80.70
CA CYS A 821 -1.31 19.69 80.18
C CYS A 821 -1.49 21.19 80.37
N ASP A 822 -1.51 21.94 79.27
CA ASP A 822 -1.50 23.41 79.28
C ASP A 822 -2.86 24.03 79.71
N LEU A 823 -3.95 23.25 79.68
CA LEU A 823 -5.31 23.69 80.01
C LEU A 823 -5.65 23.64 81.51
N LEU A 824 -4.95 22.80 82.27
CA LEU A 824 -5.34 22.47 83.64
C LEU A 824 -4.76 23.48 84.62
N LYS A 825 -5.60 24.38 85.12
CA LYS A 825 -5.20 25.30 86.19
C LYS A 825 -5.21 24.57 87.52
N MET A 826 -4.35 25.00 88.44
CA MET A 826 -4.26 24.45 89.81
C MET A 826 -5.64 24.43 90.51
N GLU A 827 -6.46 25.46 90.26
CA GLU A 827 -7.84 25.61 90.73
C GLU A 827 -8.73 24.38 90.46
N ASP A 828 -8.54 23.72 89.32
CA ASP A 828 -9.40 22.62 88.86
C ASP A 828 -9.11 21.28 89.55
N ILE A 829 -7.92 21.15 90.14
CA ILE A 829 -7.38 19.86 90.65
C ILE A 829 -7.35 19.85 92.17
N LEU A 830 -7.18 21.02 92.80
CA LEU A 830 -7.24 21.21 94.27
C LEU A 830 -8.41 20.47 94.96
N PRO A 831 -9.65 20.43 94.43
CA PRO A 831 -10.77 19.71 95.08
C PRO A 831 -10.64 18.18 95.12
N PHE A 832 -9.70 17.58 94.38
CA PHE A 832 -9.50 16.13 94.32
C PHE A 832 -8.33 15.63 95.19
N PHE A 833 -7.54 16.53 95.76
CA PHE A 833 -6.54 16.18 96.77
C PHE A 833 -7.18 16.04 98.16
N PRO A 834 -6.67 15.14 99.03
CA PRO A 834 -7.13 15.06 100.42
C PRO A 834 -6.72 16.30 101.22
N ASP A 835 -7.53 16.70 102.20
CA ASP A 835 -7.40 17.95 102.99
C ASP A 835 -6.06 18.17 103.75
N PHE A 836 -5.12 17.22 103.69
CA PHE A 836 -3.85 17.22 104.44
C PHE A 836 -2.60 17.39 103.55
N VAL A 837 -2.72 18.00 102.37
CA VAL A 837 -1.55 18.37 101.53
C VAL A 837 -0.90 19.66 102.04
N LEU A 838 0.44 19.70 102.05
CA LEU A 838 1.22 20.86 102.49
C LEU A 838 1.28 21.94 101.40
N ILE A 839 1.02 23.20 101.78
CA ILE A 839 1.06 24.35 100.86
C ILE A 839 2.47 24.57 100.26
N ASP A 840 3.51 24.12 100.97
CA ASP A 840 4.89 24.18 100.48
C ASP A 840 5.11 23.42 99.15
N ASP A 841 4.29 22.40 98.84
CA ASP A 841 4.37 21.64 97.58
C ASP A 841 3.80 22.41 96.36
N PHE A 842 3.25 23.62 96.53
CA PHE A 842 2.62 24.45 95.47
C PHE A 842 3.22 25.85 95.28
N LYS A 843 4.24 26.21 96.07
CA LYS A 843 4.73 27.60 96.16
C LYS A 843 5.27 28.14 94.84
N ASP A 844 6.03 27.32 94.12
CA ASP A 844 6.74 27.75 92.91
C ASP A 844 5.76 27.95 91.74
N GLU A 845 4.75 27.08 91.61
CA GLU A 845 3.68 27.21 90.60
C GLU A 845 2.84 28.49 90.78
N ILE A 846 2.59 28.93 92.02
CA ILE A 846 1.85 30.17 92.31
C ILE A 846 2.65 31.40 91.83
N CYS A 847 3.98 31.36 91.94
CA CYS A 847 4.83 32.47 91.52
C CYS A 847 4.85 32.61 89.99
N SER A 848 5.02 31.51 89.25
CA SER A 848 5.05 31.53 87.78
C SER A 848 3.73 32.01 87.16
N ALA A 849 2.59 31.59 87.70
CA ALA A 849 1.27 32.03 87.20
C ALA A 849 1.07 33.56 87.32
N LEU A 850 1.66 34.21 88.33
CA LEU A 850 1.61 35.67 88.50
C LEU A 850 2.53 36.42 87.52
N GLU A 851 3.61 35.80 87.06
CA GLU A 851 4.52 36.40 86.07
C GLU A 851 3.90 36.40 84.66
N GLU A 852 3.24 35.31 84.26
CA GLU A 852 2.54 35.21 82.96
C GLU A 852 1.45 36.27 82.78
N TYR A 853 0.63 36.53 83.82
CA TYR A 853 -0.40 37.56 83.74
C TYR A 853 0.18 38.96 83.46
N ASN A 854 1.38 39.28 83.96
CA ASN A 854 2.00 40.58 83.67
C ASN A 854 2.47 40.70 82.21
N ILE A 855 3.03 39.63 81.64
CA ILE A 855 3.50 39.62 80.24
C ILE A 855 2.32 39.83 79.27
N SER A 856 1.20 39.14 79.50
CA SER A 856 0.01 39.24 78.65
C SER A 856 -0.56 40.67 78.52
N ILE A 857 -0.32 41.53 79.51
CA ILE A 857 -0.78 42.93 79.51
C ILE A 857 0.10 43.81 78.60
N GLU A 858 1.39 43.48 78.43
CA GLU A 858 2.30 44.23 77.57
C GLU A 858 2.09 43.91 76.08
N GLU A 859 1.85 42.64 75.74
CA GLU A 859 1.59 42.21 74.35
C GLU A 859 0.32 42.87 73.78
N LEU A 860 -0.77 42.86 74.54
CA LEU A 860 -2.06 43.43 74.15
C LEU A 860 -1.98 44.94 73.87
N LYS A 861 -1.03 45.63 74.51
CA LYS A 861 -0.73 47.05 74.26
C LYS A 861 0.01 47.26 72.93
N MET A 862 0.92 46.35 72.58
CA MET A 862 1.68 46.41 71.32
C MET A 862 0.80 46.15 70.09
N GLU A 863 -0.22 45.29 70.20
CA GLU A 863 -1.18 45.05 69.13
C GLU A 863 -1.99 46.31 68.75
N MET A 864 -2.38 47.12 69.73
CA MET A 864 -3.14 48.36 69.50
C MET A 864 -2.37 49.39 68.65
N ASP A 865 -1.06 49.51 68.87
CA ASP A 865 -0.21 50.43 68.11
C ASP A 865 -0.05 49.97 66.63
N ASN A 866 0.13 48.66 66.42
CA ASN A 866 0.29 48.08 65.08
C ASN A 866 -0.97 48.24 64.19
N ALA A 867 -2.16 48.02 64.78
CA ALA A 867 -3.44 48.22 64.08
C ALA A 867 -3.62 49.69 63.64
N THR A 868 -3.18 50.63 64.47
CA THR A 868 -3.29 52.07 64.23
C THR A 868 -2.43 52.50 63.03
N SER A 869 -1.18 52.01 62.94
CA SER A 869 -0.28 52.27 61.81
C SER A 869 -0.84 51.81 60.46
N SER A 870 -1.42 50.60 60.44
CA SER A 870 -2.00 49.99 59.23
C SER A 870 -3.16 50.83 58.65
N ALA A 871 -3.98 51.44 59.51
CA ALA A 871 -5.09 52.30 59.09
C ALA A 871 -4.62 53.58 58.37
N ASP A 872 -3.46 54.13 58.74
CA ASP A 872 -2.93 55.36 58.11
C ASP A 872 -2.30 55.11 56.73
N HIS A 873 -1.72 53.93 56.50
CA HIS A 873 -1.28 53.51 55.16
C HIS A 873 -2.46 53.45 54.17
N ILE A 874 -3.58 52.84 54.56
CA ILE A 874 -4.80 52.76 53.74
C ILE A 874 -5.32 54.18 53.39
N ARG A 875 -5.33 55.09 54.37
CA ARG A 875 -5.72 56.51 54.17
C ARG A 875 -4.79 57.28 53.22
N LEU A 876 -3.54 56.87 53.05
CA LEU A 876 -2.61 57.46 52.07
C LEU A 876 -2.88 56.97 50.65
N ASP A 877 -3.17 55.68 50.46
CA ASP A 877 -3.39 55.13 49.12
C ASP A 877 -4.75 55.54 48.53
N ILE A 878 -5.80 55.67 49.35
CA ILE A 878 -7.07 56.31 48.94
C ILE A 878 -6.82 57.74 48.40
N ARG A 879 -5.90 58.50 49.02
CA ARG A 879 -5.52 59.85 48.58
C ARG A 879 -4.73 59.86 47.27
N LYS A 880 -3.95 58.81 46.96
CA LYS A 880 -3.25 58.65 45.67
C LYS A 880 -4.22 58.27 44.55
N LEU A 881 -5.14 57.34 44.81
CA LEU A 881 -6.11 56.86 43.81
C LEU A 881 -7.00 57.99 43.29
N LYS A 882 -7.47 58.89 44.17
CA LYS A 882 -8.26 60.08 43.79
C LYS A 882 -7.56 61.09 42.86
N LYS A 883 -6.26 60.95 42.60
CA LYS A 883 -5.48 61.86 41.72
C LYS A 883 -5.11 61.26 40.36
N ARG A 884 -5.54 60.04 40.05
CA ARG A 884 -5.30 59.42 38.73
C ARG A 884 -6.31 59.93 37.70
N PHE A 885 -5.84 60.22 36.49
CA PHE A 885 -6.65 60.53 35.32
C PHE A 885 -6.18 59.67 34.14
N ALA A 886 -7.08 59.37 33.21
CA ALA A 886 -6.79 58.68 31.96
C ALA A 886 -6.98 59.65 30.78
N VAL A 887 -6.10 59.58 29.78
CA VAL A 887 -6.18 60.44 28.59
C VAL A 887 -6.69 59.62 27.41
N VAL A 888 -7.88 59.95 26.92
CA VAL A 888 -8.51 59.33 25.75
C VAL A 888 -8.19 60.16 24.51
N LYS A 889 -7.81 59.51 23.40
CA LYS A 889 -7.52 60.13 22.09
C LYS A 889 -8.66 59.87 21.10
N GLU A 890 -8.85 60.77 20.15
CA GLU A 890 -9.93 60.69 19.15
C GLU A 890 -9.89 59.42 18.27
N GLU A 891 -8.69 58.86 18.06
CA GLU A 891 -8.46 57.63 17.28
C GLU A 891 -8.83 56.33 18.01
N GLN A 892 -9.18 56.39 19.31
CA GLN A 892 -9.43 55.17 20.08
C GLN A 892 -10.78 54.54 19.77
N MET A 893 -10.75 53.23 19.50
CA MET A 893 -11.91 52.42 19.16
C MET A 893 -12.38 51.58 20.35
N CYS A 894 -13.67 51.22 20.37
CA CYS A 894 -14.18 50.22 21.30
C CYS A 894 -13.66 48.82 20.94
N TYR A 895 -13.05 48.11 21.90
CA TYR A 895 -12.51 46.75 21.73
C TYR A 895 -13.54 45.65 21.37
N LEU A 896 -14.84 45.95 21.40
CA LEU A 896 -15.91 44.97 21.13
C LEU A 896 -16.71 45.22 19.85
N CYS A 897 -16.62 46.43 19.26
CA CYS A 897 -17.35 46.76 18.04
C CYS A 897 -16.56 47.61 17.04
N GLU A 898 -15.31 47.96 17.36
CA GLU A 898 -14.36 48.67 16.50
C GLU A 898 -14.79 50.08 16.03
N TYR A 899 -15.94 50.59 16.50
CA TYR A 899 -16.37 51.97 16.28
C TYR A 899 -15.66 52.96 17.23
N PRO A 900 -15.48 54.24 16.83
CA PRO A 900 -14.80 55.25 17.64
C PRO A 900 -15.45 55.46 19.01
N LEU A 901 -14.63 55.50 20.06
CA LEU A 901 -15.08 55.45 21.45
C LEU A 901 -15.99 56.63 21.82
N LEU A 902 -15.62 57.83 21.37
CA LEU A 902 -16.32 59.09 21.64
C LEU A 902 -17.76 59.18 21.07
N THR A 903 -18.18 58.22 20.24
CA THR A 903 -19.54 58.21 19.66
C THR A 903 -20.63 57.80 20.64
N ARG A 904 -20.29 57.15 21.76
CA ARG A 904 -21.24 56.67 22.79
C ARG A 904 -20.63 56.83 24.18
N GLN A 905 -21.43 56.59 25.23
CA GLN A 905 -20.91 56.48 26.59
C GLN A 905 -19.93 55.30 26.67
N PHE A 906 -18.82 55.47 27.41
CA PHE A 906 -17.73 54.50 27.44
C PHE A 906 -17.09 54.35 28.83
N TYR A 907 -16.49 53.20 29.05
CA TYR A 907 -15.67 52.88 30.22
C TYR A 907 -14.20 52.77 29.81
N VAL A 908 -13.31 53.27 30.68
CA VAL A 908 -11.86 53.13 30.57
C VAL A 908 -11.36 52.42 31.82
N PHE A 909 -10.86 51.20 31.66
CA PHE A 909 -10.30 50.45 32.78
C PHE A 909 -8.86 50.87 33.08
N SER A 910 -8.38 50.58 34.30
CA SER A 910 -7.00 50.85 34.73
C SER A 910 -5.92 50.13 33.91
N CYS A 911 -6.30 49.09 33.15
CA CYS A 911 -5.48 48.40 32.15
C CYS A 911 -5.54 49.04 30.75
N ASN A 912 -6.10 50.25 30.62
CA ASN A 912 -6.30 51.01 29.37
C ASN A 912 -7.26 50.41 28.34
N HIS A 913 -7.91 49.27 28.62
CA HIS A 913 -8.99 48.73 27.78
C HIS A 913 -10.23 49.63 27.82
N GLN A 914 -10.86 49.77 26.66
CA GLN A 914 -11.89 50.78 26.38
C GLN A 914 -13.09 50.16 25.67
N TYR A 915 -14.28 50.42 26.21
CA TYR A 915 -15.53 49.83 25.74
C TYR A 915 -16.65 50.84 25.75
N HIS A 916 -17.54 50.81 24.75
CA HIS A 916 -18.85 51.46 24.88
C HIS A 916 -19.67 50.75 25.97
N ALA A 917 -20.49 51.51 26.71
CA ALA A 917 -21.32 51.00 27.79
C ALA A 917 -22.23 49.86 27.31
N ASP A 918 -22.97 50.05 26.22
CA ASP A 918 -23.86 49.03 25.64
C ASP A 918 -23.12 47.73 25.30
N CYS A 919 -21.91 47.84 24.73
CA CYS A 919 -21.09 46.70 24.35
C CYS A 919 -20.59 45.92 25.59
N LEU A 920 -20.13 46.65 26.60
CA LEU A 920 -19.66 46.08 27.87
C LEU A 920 -20.81 45.34 28.59
N ILE A 921 -21.98 45.97 28.67
CA ILE A 921 -23.20 45.39 29.26
C ILE A 921 -23.62 44.12 28.52
N ASN A 922 -23.79 44.18 27.20
CA ASN A 922 -24.24 43.03 26.39
C ASN A 922 -23.28 41.84 26.47
N ARG A 923 -21.97 42.10 26.59
CA ARG A 923 -20.97 41.03 26.75
C ARG A 923 -20.92 40.50 28.19
N SER A 924 -21.05 41.36 29.20
CA SER A 924 -21.07 40.95 30.62
C SER A 924 -22.25 40.05 30.97
N MET A 925 -23.44 40.28 30.39
CA MET A 925 -24.63 39.43 30.59
C MET A 925 -24.40 37.95 30.23
N LYS A 926 -23.42 37.63 29.37
CA LYS A 926 -23.09 36.23 29.02
C LYS A 926 -22.32 35.48 30.10
N TYR A 927 -21.69 36.18 31.06
CA TYR A 927 -20.78 35.61 32.06
C TYR A 927 -21.21 35.81 33.51
N LEU A 928 -22.22 36.65 33.75
CA LEU A 928 -22.73 36.93 35.10
C LEU A 928 -23.64 35.81 35.61
N PRO A 929 -23.63 35.47 36.91
CA PRO A 929 -24.60 34.56 37.51
C PRO A 929 -26.05 35.05 37.33
N THR A 930 -27.01 34.13 37.21
CA THR A 930 -28.44 34.44 36.97
C THR A 930 -29.04 35.44 37.98
N ARG A 931 -28.55 35.46 39.23
CA ARG A 931 -28.95 36.43 40.27
C ARG A 931 -28.45 37.85 39.97
N GLN A 932 -27.26 38.01 39.41
CA GLN A 932 -26.72 39.32 39.01
C GLN A 932 -27.31 39.77 37.66
N ILE A 933 -27.57 38.86 36.71
CA ILE A 933 -28.31 39.17 35.48
C ILE A 933 -29.69 39.75 35.79
N ARG A 934 -30.47 39.12 36.69
CA ARG A 934 -31.77 39.65 37.11
C ARG A 934 -31.66 41.03 37.73
N LYS A 935 -30.71 41.25 38.65
CA LYS A 935 -30.44 42.58 39.23
C LYS A 935 -30.10 43.63 38.16
N LEU A 936 -29.29 43.30 37.16
CA LEU A 936 -28.98 44.24 36.07
C LEU A 936 -30.22 44.56 35.23
N ALA A 937 -31.06 43.58 34.91
CA ALA A 937 -32.32 43.82 34.21
C ALA A 937 -33.26 44.70 35.05
N ASP A 938 -33.38 44.45 36.36
CA ASP A 938 -34.17 45.26 37.29
C ASP A 938 -33.64 46.72 37.35
N ILE A 939 -32.33 46.91 37.46
CA ILE A 939 -31.67 48.24 37.47
C ILE A 939 -31.87 48.96 36.13
N GLN A 940 -31.74 48.27 35.00
CA GLN A 940 -32.01 48.84 33.67
C GLN A 940 -33.48 49.24 33.51
N GLU A 941 -34.42 48.42 33.99
CA GLU A 941 -35.83 48.76 33.95
C GLU A 941 -36.13 49.98 34.83
N GLN A 942 -35.59 50.02 36.06
CA GLN A 942 -35.71 51.16 36.98
C GLN A 942 -35.12 52.43 36.38
N LEU A 943 -33.90 52.40 35.81
CA LEU A 943 -33.32 53.52 35.06
C LEU A 943 -34.25 53.98 33.93
N SER A 944 -34.82 53.05 33.15
CA SER A 944 -35.74 53.39 32.05
C SER A 944 -37.05 54.04 32.53
N ARG A 945 -37.51 53.71 33.75
CA ARG A 945 -38.69 54.29 34.39
C ARG A 945 -38.35 55.69 34.94
N GLU A 946 -37.25 55.84 35.66
CA GLU A 946 -36.79 57.13 36.21
C GLU A 946 -36.46 58.14 35.09
N TYR A 947 -35.86 57.74 33.95
CA TYR A 947 -35.69 58.64 32.80
C TYR A 947 -37.02 59.10 32.16
N LYS A 948 -38.10 58.31 32.25
CA LYS A 948 -39.44 58.71 31.78
C LYS A 948 -40.11 59.67 32.77
N LEU A 949 -39.91 59.46 34.07
CA LEU A 949 -40.35 60.37 35.14
C LEU A 949 -39.62 61.72 35.05
N ALA A 950 -38.30 61.72 34.88
CA ALA A 950 -37.49 62.93 34.67
C ALA A 950 -37.98 63.78 33.48
N ARG A 951 -38.50 63.15 32.42
CA ARG A 951 -39.06 63.84 31.24
C ARG A 951 -40.46 64.42 31.42
N THR A 952 -41.15 64.17 32.54
CA THR A 952 -42.58 64.47 32.69
C THR A 952 -42.95 65.30 33.92
N MET A 953 -42.00 65.63 34.81
CA MET A 953 -42.27 66.32 36.08
C MET A 953 -41.59 67.70 36.20
N GLN A 954 -41.95 68.47 37.23
CA GLN A 954 -41.45 69.84 37.47
C GLN A 954 -40.12 69.86 38.25
N ALA A 955 -39.41 70.99 38.18
CA ALA A 955 -37.98 71.12 38.49
C ALA A 955 -37.54 70.81 39.95
N GLU A 956 -38.43 70.74 40.94
CA GLU A 956 -38.05 70.38 42.31
C GLU A 956 -37.90 68.86 42.50
N ASP A 957 -38.76 68.05 41.87
CA ASP A 957 -38.64 66.58 41.86
C ASP A 957 -37.44 66.11 41.02
N GLU A 958 -37.04 66.90 40.03
CA GLU A 958 -35.96 66.58 39.08
C GLU A 958 -34.62 66.31 39.79
N LYS A 959 -34.30 67.02 40.89
CA LYS A 959 -33.09 66.76 41.69
C LYS A 959 -33.13 65.41 42.41
N ALA A 960 -34.28 65.03 42.97
CA ALA A 960 -34.44 63.76 43.68
C ALA A 960 -34.51 62.56 42.72
N ILE A 961 -35.01 62.78 41.50
CA ILE A 961 -34.96 61.80 40.40
C ILE A 961 -33.51 61.66 39.89
N ASN A 962 -32.80 62.76 39.65
CA ASN A 962 -31.40 62.71 39.20
C ASN A 962 -30.47 62.04 40.23
N ALA A 963 -30.63 62.31 41.53
CA ALA A 963 -29.87 61.61 42.57
C ALA A 963 -30.15 60.09 42.61
N ARG A 964 -31.38 59.65 42.31
CA ARG A 964 -31.72 58.22 42.16
C ARG A 964 -31.14 57.63 40.89
N ILE A 965 -31.14 58.37 39.78
CA ILE A 965 -30.49 57.95 38.53
C ILE A 965 -28.97 57.82 38.74
N GLU A 966 -28.33 58.72 39.49
CA GLU A 966 -26.91 58.60 39.85
C GLU A 966 -26.63 57.40 40.75
N GLY A 967 -27.47 57.13 41.75
CA GLY A 967 -27.36 55.92 42.57
C GLY A 967 -27.52 54.63 41.75
N LEU A 968 -28.53 54.55 40.88
CA LEU A 968 -28.76 53.40 39.99
C LEU A 968 -27.66 53.24 38.93
N ARG A 969 -27.01 54.33 38.50
CA ARG A 969 -25.80 54.27 37.66
C ARG A 969 -24.61 53.72 38.45
N TYR A 970 -24.41 54.15 39.70
CA TYR A 970 -23.36 53.63 40.56
C TYR A 970 -23.54 52.12 40.81
N ASP A 971 -24.75 51.66 41.12
CA ASP A 971 -25.06 50.23 41.28
C ASP A 971 -24.87 49.42 39.99
N LEU A 972 -25.07 50.04 38.82
CA LEU A 972 -24.77 49.44 37.52
C LEU A 972 -23.26 49.36 37.28
N ASP A 973 -22.53 50.43 37.56
CA ASP A 973 -21.07 50.52 37.43
C ASP A 973 -20.36 49.52 38.35
N ASP A 974 -20.81 49.36 39.60
CA ASP A 974 -20.25 48.40 40.57
C ASP A 974 -20.37 46.93 40.10
N ILE A 975 -21.35 46.60 39.24
CA ILE A 975 -21.52 45.26 38.66
C ILE A 975 -20.77 45.14 37.32
N VAL A 976 -20.92 46.13 36.43
CA VAL A 976 -20.46 46.05 35.03
C VAL A 976 -18.98 46.43 34.88
N ALA A 977 -18.47 47.33 35.73
CA ALA A 977 -17.08 47.79 35.74
C ALA A 977 -16.21 47.15 36.85
N HIS A 978 -16.72 46.11 37.55
CA HIS A 978 -15.97 45.39 38.59
C HIS A 978 -14.65 44.79 38.06
N GLN A 979 -14.66 44.25 36.83
CA GLN A 979 -13.50 43.67 36.17
C GLN A 979 -13.47 44.02 34.68
N CYS A 980 -12.27 44.16 34.11
CA CYS A 980 -12.08 44.31 32.67
C CYS A 980 -12.26 42.95 31.97
N LEU A 981 -13.19 42.86 31.01
CA LEU A 981 -13.51 41.59 30.32
C LEU A 981 -12.31 40.88 29.66
N MET A 982 -11.29 41.63 29.22
CA MET A 982 -10.09 41.06 28.57
C MET A 982 -8.94 40.70 29.53
N CYS A 983 -8.99 41.13 30.79
CA CYS A 983 -7.90 40.93 31.77
C CYS A 983 -8.35 40.29 33.09
N GLY A 984 -9.65 40.24 33.35
CA GLY A 984 -10.24 39.61 34.52
C GLY A 984 -10.69 38.17 34.24
N ASP A 985 -11.33 37.58 35.25
CA ASP A 985 -11.66 36.16 35.31
C ASP A 985 -12.66 35.76 34.20
N ALA A 986 -13.43 36.72 33.70
CA ALA A 986 -14.34 36.54 32.55
C ALA A 986 -13.62 35.95 31.31
N MET A 987 -12.38 36.36 31.02
CA MET A 987 -11.63 35.80 29.89
C MET A 987 -11.17 34.36 30.18
N ILE A 988 -10.72 34.08 31.41
CA ILE A 988 -10.30 32.74 31.84
C ILE A 988 -11.47 31.75 31.70
N ASN A 989 -12.67 32.17 32.10
CA ASN A 989 -13.89 31.37 31.99
C ASN A 989 -14.32 31.08 30.54
N THR A 990 -13.80 31.79 29.53
CA THR A 990 -14.10 31.51 28.11
C THR A 990 -13.25 30.40 27.49
N ILE A 991 -12.16 29.97 28.13
CA ILE A 991 -11.21 29.00 27.56
C ILE A 991 -11.87 27.64 27.27
N HIS A 992 -12.95 27.30 27.98
CA HIS A 992 -13.71 26.06 27.81
C HIS A 992 -14.83 26.11 26.76
N LEU A 993 -15.11 27.28 26.16
CA LEU A 993 -16.14 27.41 25.13
C LEU A 993 -15.56 27.10 23.74
N PRO A 994 -16.29 26.40 22.86
CA PRO A 994 -15.84 26.15 21.49
C PRO A 994 -15.72 27.46 20.71
N PHE A 995 -14.73 27.53 19.81
CA PHE A 995 -14.45 28.72 18.99
C PHE A 995 -15.60 29.12 18.05
N VAL A 996 -16.47 28.17 17.70
CA VAL A 996 -17.72 28.40 16.96
C VAL A 996 -18.86 27.88 17.83
N GLY A 997 -19.84 28.73 18.12
CA GLY A 997 -21.04 28.35 18.87
C GLY A 997 -22.07 27.64 17.99
N GLU A 998 -23.05 26.96 18.61
CA GLU A 998 -24.15 26.31 17.87
C GLU A 998 -24.96 27.32 17.02
N ASP A 999 -25.06 28.57 17.48
CA ASP A 999 -25.70 29.68 16.76
C ASP A 999 -24.99 30.09 15.45
N GLU A 1000 -23.73 29.67 15.24
CA GLU A 1000 -22.91 30.00 14.07
C GLU A 1000 -22.69 28.77 13.14
N ALA A 1001 -23.54 27.74 13.27
CA ALA A 1001 -23.45 26.51 12.47
C ALA A 1001 -23.50 26.74 10.95
N GLU A 1002 -24.18 27.80 10.47
CA GLU A 1002 -24.18 28.18 9.05
C GLU A 1002 -22.79 28.64 8.57
N VAL A 1003 -22.00 29.29 9.43
CA VAL A 1003 -20.62 29.69 9.13
C VAL A 1003 -19.71 28.47 9.10
N ALA A 1004 -19.87 27.54 10.06
CA ALA A 1004 -19.17 26.26 10.02
C ALA A 1004 -19.49 25.44 8.76
N ALA A 1005 -20.75 25.44 8.31
CA ALA A 1005 -21.16 24.82 7.05
C ALA A 1005 -20.54 25.53 5.82
N SER A 1006 -20.36 26.85 5.85
CA SER A 1006 -19.67 27.60 4.80
C SER A 1006 -18.17 27.28 4.67
N TRP A 1007 -17.57 26.68 5.70
CA TRP A 1007 -16.17 26.23 5.71
C TRP A 1007 -16.01 24.75 5.30
N ALA A 1008 -17.12 24.04 5.01
CA ALA A 1008 -17.07 22.70 4.45
C ALA A 1008 -16.66 22.74 2.96
N ILE A 1009 -15.54 22.10 2.63
CA ILE A 1009 -15.01 22.01 1.27
C ILE A 1009 -15.63 20.78 0.59
N ASN A 1010 -16.22 20.98 -0.60
CA ASN A 1010 -16.70 19.91 -1.50
C ASN A 1010 -15.55 19.30 -2.32
#